data_AF-A0A1Y1VH21-F1
#
_entry.id   AF-A0A1Y1VH21-F1
#
_cell.length_a   1.000
_cell.length_b   1.000
_cell.length_c   1.000
_cell.angle_alpha   90.00
_cell.angle_beta   90.00
_cell.angle_gamma   90.00
#
_symmetry.space_group_name_H-M   'P 1'
#
loop_
_entity.id
_entity.type
_entity.pdbx_description
1 polymer ?
#
loop_
_entity_poly.entity_id
_entity_poly.type
_entity_poly.pdbx_seq_one_letter_code
_entity_poly.pdbx_strand_id
1 'polypeptide(L)'
;MVIHRGTVEINNCYLNNTSSSDGESSVIIESKTTNNNIIINNSIIENSNIKHNVPLMHFIESNVKISNTTIKNCYTQYGFLIDVDKSINENKFIIENSIFDDVGSILKGYYNLINLKNITIQNILLKNSLPVLNNCKHTKFIVENSMFKNIKTIGNGLIGPEASYIFKNVQFKNITSNAKAIFNLMYNSNTFENIIAEDLSNIGDMGDASCFYFNSGEDEKNLNFKNIYIKDGRSNGPFFKIQGYNNLVNIKNTIFSNITSYGSIINNTSKKSKVVIDDLNFNNNKNLNKLECGTIHFENSLELLIYNSTFENNSSRKNGGSICFTNSDIEVLSINSTQYILNKAENGGAIYFDSVIKENSIKPIIQLVNVTFNNNTANNCGGAIFSNNSKLYYTDIESISFKNNIAEVAGGAIYVPDHVDKKVFDISKCIFNNNKGMTYGNDYSTEVSYIKLNITDNIIIRSGDYIPLSFSLYDEYNKYIDAKYNAFSDISIRAYLSKKSINSKDSKYLLNGNICSFYNSICDLSQLRVFANNDSYFLKFEIENHNSNKVFDIANVNVTVINCDEYQIQSLKNGINVCEDPICDEKCNRQHSTCIPKYKNITINSVENNICRCNDGYNGNYCDDKILFNSRKIKKIIYITFGSLFFCILINTIFLIVNKEKRVVFETGYFKHIFFSIGIVMILFSSTFLGYMNYGSCVLFFILYHNGFLITYCVVLIHLQLNLALGTNPKEIRVINNKSDENYDKSTVTSLLQNKNKGFYDKSISINDLPENMRNYSEKKVHFSIQAENINTLFNNIRTINILYSKIYIFYILFAIFMIIIISVLGIKDKKLKEEGKENLILDGSKTFIYECPLDQYNIVLGFIEFLLFIPLISKLKKVLTYECIFKLVRNLGAVIIVWVTIGPFLNFVSNLVLQYNNKSKILLIASGNVICYTPLYCLYMYNIIYTIIKKQWDNTRYYFIYPSKDFCFEHKIYYCNCNYDSTPIEIESSIDSYLMDYNYCSKFFEISNGKIKFVSNIKKMSHKNLI
;
A
#
# COMPACT_ATOMS: atom_id res chain seq x y z
N MET A 1 -39.29 55.15 -2.11
CA MET A 1 -39.77 56.03 -3.20
C MET A 1 -40.54 55.19 -4.21
N VAL A 2 -41.67 55.66 -4.74
CA VAL A 2 -42.42 54.94 -5.81
C VAL A 2 -42.46 55.80 -7.06
N ILE A 3 -42.03 55.25 -8.19
CA ILE A 3 -41.95 55.93 -9.48
C ILE A 3 -42.96 55.32 -10.44
N HIS A 4 -43.90 56.15 -10.89
CA HIS A 4 -44.89 55.78 -11.89
C HIS A 4 -44.52 56.22 -13.31
N ARG A 5 -43.71 57.26 -13.48
CA ARG A 5 -43.14 57.67 -14.76
C ARG A 5 -42.01 58.70 -14.54
N GLY A 6 -40.90 58.60 -15.26
CA GLY A 6 -39.89 59.67 -15.35
C GLY A 6 -38.45 59.25 -15.06
N THR A 7 -37.62 60.24 -14.75
CA THR A 7 -36.21 60.04 -14.36
C THR A 7 -36.01 60.36 -12.88
N VAL A 8 -35.31 59.50 -12.15
CA VAL A 8 -34.89 59.74 -10.76
C VAL A 8 -33.38 59.57 -10.66
N GLU A 9 -32.72 60.58 -10.08
CA GLU A 9 -31.29 60.55 -9.77
C GLU A 9 -31.09 60.64 -8.25
N ILE A 10 -30.43 59.63 -7.68
CA ILE A 10 -29.98 59.56 -6.28
C ILE A 10 -28.45 59.68 -6.32
N ASN A 11 -27.91 60.83 -5.93
CA ASN A 11 -26.48 61.12 -6.07
C ASN A 11 -25.90 61.64 -4.74
N ASN A 12 -24.70 61.18 -4.37
CA ASN A 12 -24.03 61.54 -3.11
C ASN A 12 -24.88 61.28 -1.85
N CYS A 13 -25.64 60.17 -1.82
CA CYS A 13 -26.52 59.84 -0.70
C CYS A 13 -25.88 58.82 0.25
N TYR A 14 -26.19 58.96 1.54
CA TYR A 14 -25.83 57.99 2.58
C TYR A 14 -27.11 57.46 3.23
N LEU A 15 -27.39 56.17 3.02
CA LEU A 15 -28.58 55.47 3.50
C LEU A 15 -28.12 54.43 4.54
N ASN A 16 -28.46 54.64 5.81
CA ASN A 16 -28.05 53.76 6.90
C ASN A 16 -29.26 53.27 7.70
N ASN A 17 -29.24 52.00 8.09
CA ASN A 17 -30.25 51.39 8.97
C ASN A 17 -31.69 51.58 8.45
N THR A 18 -31.90 51.36 7.15
CA THR A 18 -33.23 51.50 6.53
C THR A 18 -34.17 50.38 6.98
N SER A 19 -35.46 50.67 7.11
CA SER A 19 -36.52 49.71 7.45
C SER A 19 -37.68 49.80 6.46
N SER A 20 -38.61 48.84 6.50
CA SER A 20 -39.85 48.85 5.72
C SER A 20 -41.06 48.59 6.62
N SER A 21 -42.26 48.79 6.08
CA SER A 21 -43.54 48.49 6.72
C SER A 21 -44.36 47.43 5.96
N ASP A 22 -45.36 46.83 6.62
CA ASP A 22 -46.24 45.86 5.97
C ASP A 22 -47.03 46.52 4.82
N GLY A 23 -46.95 45.93 3.62
CA GLY A 23 -47.63 46.43 2.41
C GLY A 23 -46.74 47.24 1.46
N GLU A 24 -45.50 47.55 1.85
CA GLU A 24 -44.51 48.11 0.93
C GLU A 24 -44.00 47.07 -0.08
N SER A 25 -43.56 47.55 -1.22
CA SER A 25 -43.01 46.78 -2.36
C SER A 25 -41.48 46.78 -2.39
N SER A 26 -40.84 47.79 -1.79
CA SER A 26 -39.38 47.93 -1.66
C SER A 26 -39.04 48.93 -0.56
N VAL A 27 -37.81 48.87 -0.04
CA VAL A 27 -37.35 49.74 1.05
C VAL A 27 -36.92 51.12 0.56
N ILE A 28 -36.16 51.18 -0.53
CA ILE A 28 -35.55 52.42 -1.03
C ILE A 28 -36.33 52.96 -2.21
N ILE A 29 -36.53 52.15 -3.24
CA ILE A 29 -37.09 52.59 -4.52
C ILE A 29 -37.82 51.47 -5.25
N GLU A 30 -39.03 51.78 -5.68
CA GLU A 30 -39.85 50.97 -6.58
C GLU A 30 -40.11 51.75 -7.87
N SER A 31 -39.97 51.09 -9.01
CA SER A 31 -40.40 51.59 -10.31
C SER A 31 -41.47 50.68 -10.90
N LYS A 32 -42.68 51.21 -11.12
CA LYS A 32 -43.88 50.42 -11.49
C LYS A 32 -44.19 50.37 -12.99
N THR A 33 -43.46 51.09 -13.83
CA THR A 33 -43.82 51.28 -15.25
C THR A 33 -42.63 51.27 -16.18
N THR A 34 -42.93 51.10 -17.47
CA THR A 34 -41.96 51.01 -18.56
C THR A 34 -41.20 52.32 -18.79
N ASN A 35 -39.93 52.23 -19.19
CA ASN A 35 -39.10 53.36 -19.64
C ASN A 35 -38.75 54.41 -18.58
N ASN A 36 -38.84 54.07 -17.29
CA ASN A 36 -38.26 54.90 -16.25
C ASN A 36 -36.73 54.86 -16.32
N ASN A 37 -36.08 55.98 -16.01
CA ASN A 37 -34.62 56.08 -15.98
C ASN A 37 -34.17 56.35 -14.54
N ILE A 38 -33.43 55.41 -13.96
CA ILE A 38 -33.09 55.43 -12.53
C ILE A 38 -31.57 55.43 -12.42
N ILE A 39 -31.02 56.47 -11.83
CA ILE A 39 -29.58 56.67 -11.65
C ILE A 39 -29.29 56.72 -10.16
N ILE A 40 -28.47 55.81 -9.66
CA ILE A 40 -27.93 55.82 -8.30
C ILE A 40 -26.42 55.98 -8.42
N ASN A 41 -25.86 57.07 -7.93
CA ASN A 41 -24.44 57.38 -8.09
C ASN A 41 -23.78 57.84 -6.79
N ASN A 42 -22.50 57.54 -6.61
CA ASN A 42 -21.66 58.02 -5.52
C ASN A 42 -22.29 57.86 -4.12
N SER A 43 -23.00 56.76 -3.90
CA SER A 43 -23.83 56.57 -2.72
C SER A 43 -23.36 55.41 -1.84
N ILE A 44 -23.73 55.42 -0.57
CA ILE A 44 -23.42 54.34 0.37
C ILE A 44 -24.73 53.88 1.01
N ILE A 45 -24.96 52.57 1.02
CA ILE A 45 -26.10 51.91 1.65
C ILE A 45 -25.53 50.92 2.65
N GLU A 46 -25.79 51.09 3.95
CA GLU A 46 -25.25 50.20 4.97
C GLU A 46 -26.17 49.86 6.14
N ASN A 47 -25.89 48.72 6.77
CA ASN A 47 -26.52 48.22 8.00
C ASN A 47 -28.04 48.07 7.92
N SER A 48 -28.58 47.77 6.73
CA SER A 48 -30.02 47.58 6.53
C SER A 48 -30.39 46.11 6.62
N ASN A 49 -30.99 45.68 7.73
CA ASN A 49 -31.49 44.32 7.94
C ASN A 49 -33.02 44.29 7.96
N ILE A 50 -33.62 44.01 6.80
CA ILE A 50 -35.04 44.15 6.53
C ILE A 50 -35.78 42.86 6.93
N LYS A 51 -36.65 42.97 7.94
CA LYS A 51 -37.46 41.85 8.46
C LYS A 51 -38.73 41.56 7.64
N HIS A 52 -39.23 42.52 6.88
CA HIS A 52 -40.37 42.29 5.98
C HIS A 52 -39.91 41.65 4.67
N ASN A 53 -40.83 40.96 4.00
CA ASN A 53 -40.58 40.22 2.76
C ASN A 53 -40.53 41.15 1.53
N VAL A 54 -39.64 42.14 1.54
CA VAL A 54 -39.45 43.13 0.46
C VAL A 54 -37.98 43.32 0.09
N PRO A 55 -37.63 43.56 -1.18
CA PRO A 55 -36.27 43.88 -1.59
C PRO A 55 -35.86 45.30 -1.15
N LEU A 56 -34.57 45.62 -1.22
CA LEU A 56 -34.11 47.01 -1.07
C LEU A 56 -34.60 47.87 -2.25
N MET A 57 -34.57 47.32 -3.45
CA MET A 57 -34.95 48.02 -4.68
C MET A 57 -35.76 47.10 -5.58
N HIS A 58 -36.81 47.62 -6.21
CA HIS A 58 -37.65 46.88 -7.15
C HIS A 58 -37.84 47.68 -8.44
N PHE A 59 -37.50 47.08 -9.57
CA PHE A 59 -37.54 47.73 -10.86
C PHE A 59 -38.34 46.90 -11.86
N ILE A 60 -39.40 47.47 -12.42
CA ILE A 60 -40.20 46.87 -13.49
C ILE A 60 -39.91 47.63 -14.79
N GLU A 61 -39.50 46.94 -15.86
CA GLU A 61 -39.31 47.51 -17.21
C GLU A 61 -38.55 48.87 -17.26
N SER A 62 -37.51 49.04 -16.42
CA SER A 62 -36.79 50.32 -16.22
C SER A 62 -35.34 50.28 -16.70
N ASN A 63 -34.81 51.42 -17.16
CA ASN A 63 -33.38 51.64 -17.35
C ASN A 63 -32.76 52.02 -16.00
N VAL A 64 -31.80 51.23 -15.53
CA VAL A 64 -31.20 51.41 -14.19
C VAL A 64 -29.70 51.48 -14.30
N LYS A 65 -29.10 52.52 -13.74
CA LYS A 65 -27.65 52.68 -13.62
C LYS A 65 -27.27 52.90 -12.16
N ILE A 66 -26.51 51.98 -11.58
CA ILE A 66 -25.90 52.09 -10.25
C ILE A 66 -24.39 52.26 -10.46
N SER A 67 -23.81 53.38 -10.06
CA SER A 67 -22.38 53.66 -10.21
C SER A 67 -21.74 54.15 -8.91
N ASN A 68 -20.45 53.84 -8.70
CA ASN A 68 -19.66 54.32 -7.56
C ASN A 68 -20.37 54.12 -6.21
N THR A 69 -21.06 53.00 -6.04
CA THR A 69 -21.95 52.77 -4.89
C THR A 69 -21.41 51.63 -4.01
N THR A 70 -21.46 51.81 -2.69
CA THR A 70 -21.11 50.75 -1.73
C THR A 70 -22.36 50.26 -1.01
N ILE A 71 -22.61 48.95 -1.05
CA ILE A 71 -23.68 48.29 -0.32
C ILE A 71 -23.04 47.33 0.68
N LYS A 72 -23.26 47.57 1.97
CA LYS A 72 -22.54 46.86 3.05
C LYS A 72 -23.44 46.43 4.19
N ASN A 73 -23.29 45.19 4.67
CA ASN A 73 -24.07 44.68 5.80
C ASN A 73 -25.59 44.85 5.57
N CYS A 74 -26.04 44.47 4.37
CA CYS A 74 -27.42 44.62 3.93
C CYS A 74 -28.07 43.26 3.67
N TYR A 75 -29.22 43.02 4.29
CA TYR A 75 -29.94 41.75 4.27
C TYR A 75 -31.45 41.99 4.19
N THR A 76 -32.18 41.11 3.49
CA THR A 76 -33.64 41.17 3.38
C THR A 76 -34.24 39.78 3.61
N GLN A 77 -35.40 39.70 4.26
CA GLN A 77 -36.19 38.45 4.32
C GLN A 77 -36.77 38.06 2.95
N TYR A 78 -36.82 39.00 2.00
CA TYR A 78 -37.10 38.73 0.58
C TYR A 78 -36.09 37.79 -0.07
N GLY A 79 -34.89 37.70 0.50
CA GLY A 79 -33.80 36.84 0.04
C GLY A 79 -32.91 37.49 -1.02
N PHE A 80 -33.39 38.56 -1.68
CA PHE A 80 -32.63 39.34 -2.67
C PHE A 80 -32.66 40.84 -2.36
N LEU A 81 -31.57 41.54 -2.66
CA LEU A 81 -31.47 42.98 -2.47
C LEU A 81 -32.19 43.77 -3.57
N ILE A 82 -32.05 43.33 -4.83
CA ILE A 82 -32.57 44.03 -5.99
C ILE A 82 -33.42 43.06 -6.81
N ASP A 83 -34.67 43.43 -7.05
CA ASP A 83 -35.56 42.70 -7.95
C ASP A 83 -35.78 43.47 -9.25
N VAL A 84 -35.61 42.77 -10.38
CA VAL A 84 -35.65 43.33 -11.73
C VAL A 84 -36.63 42.52 -12.58
N ASP A 85 -37.88 42.93 -12.62
CA ASP A 85 -38.93 42.23 -13.36
C ASP A 85 -39.03 42.73 -14.79
N LYS A 86 -38.88 41.78 -15.74
CA LYS A 86 -39.20 41.84 -17.17
C LYS A 86 -38.62 43.06 -17.90
N SER A 87 -37.78 42.85 -18.90
CA SER A 87 -37.38 43.91 -19.84
C SER A 87 -37.72 43.49 -21.27
N ILE A 88 -38.91 43.87 -21.73
CA ILE A 88 -39.41 43.47 -23.07
C ILE A 88 -38.61 44.13 -24.21
N ASN A 89 -37.94 45.25 -23.91
CA ASN A 89 -37.00 45.94 -24.80
C ASN A 89 -35.61 45.94 -24.18
N GLU A 90 -34.56 46.31 -24.90
CA GLU A 90 -33.14 46.35 -24.49
C GLU A 90 -32.83 47.33 -23.31
N ASN A 91 -33.65 47.39 -22.25
CA ASN A 91 -33.38 48.26 -21.12
C ASN A 91 -32.09 47.82 -20.44
N LYS A 92 -31.21 48.80 -20.23
CA LYS A 92 -29.87 48.58 -19.71
C LYS A 92 -29.95 48.64 -18.19
N PHE A 93 -29.77 47.49 -17.54
CA PHE A 93 -29.47 47.43 -16.12
C PHE A 93 -27.95 47.35 -15.96
N ILE A 94 -27.34 48.42 -15.44
CA ILE A 94 -25.88 48.56 -15.32
C ILE A 94 -25.53 48.81 -13.86
N ILE A 95 -24.60 48.00 -13.33
CA ILE A 95 -23.89 48.30 -12.09
C ILE A 95 -22.41 48.46 -12.41
N GLU A 96 -21.83 49.61 -12.06
CA GLU A 96 -20.42 49.88 -12.30
C GLU A 96 -19.67 50.46 -11.09
N ASN A 97 -18.37 50.18 -10.97
CA ASN A 97 -17.48 50.74 -9.94
C ASN A 97 -18.04 50.61 -8.51
N SER A 98 -18.69 49.49 -8.19
CA SER A 98 -19.49 49.36 -6.97
C SER A 98 -19.05 48.16 -6.12
N ILE A 99 -19.27 48.24 -4.80
CA ILE A 99 -18.83 47.24 -3.83
C ILE A 99 -20.04 46.65 -3.11
N PHE A 100 -20.06 45.32 -3.01
CA PHE A 100 -21.00 44.54 -2.20
C PHE A 100 -20.18 43.79 -1.13
N ASP A 101 -20.30 44.23 0.13
CA ASP A 101 -19.49 43.72 1.25
C ASP A 101 -20.39 43.17 2.36
N ASP A 102 -20.29 41.87 2.64
CA ASP A 102 -21.12 41.18 3.65
C ASP A 102 -22.63 41.43 3.43
N VAL A 103 -23.14 40.98 2.28
CA VAL A 103 -24.54 41.18 1.87
C VAL A 103 -25.28 39.87 1.65
N GLY A 104 -26.62 39.93 1.65
CA GLY A 104 -27.48 38.87 1.12
C GLY A 104 -27.38 38.69 -0.40
N SER A 105 -28.19 37.79 -0.98
CA SER A 105 -28.21 37.57 -2.44
C SER A 105 -28.55 38.86 -3.19
N ILE A 106 -27.90 39.13 -4.32
CA ILE A 106 -27.96 40.46 -4.91
C ILE A 106 -29.18 40.63 -5.83
N LEU A 107 -29.33 39.80 -6.86
CA LEU A 107 -30.29 40.02 -7.95
C LEU A 107 -31.34 38.91 -8.10
N LYS A 108 -32.59 39.29 -8.35
CA LYS A 108 -33.66 38.42 -8.85
C LYS A 108 -34.31 39.07 -10.08
N GLY A 109 -34.88 38.25 -10.95
CA GLY A 109 -35.57 38.75 -12.14
C GLY A 109 -35.66 37.75 -13.30
N TYR A 110 -36.33 38.14 -14.38
CA TYR A 110 -36.53 37.31 -15.57
C TYR A 110 -36.43 38.15 -16.84
N TYR A 111 -35.86 37.60 -17.91
CA TYR A 111 -35.78 38.24 -19.23
C TYR A 111 -35.09 39.62 -19.22
N ASN A 112 -33.85 39.67 -18.69
CA ASN A 112 -33.07 40.92 -18.61
C ASN A 112 -31.72 40.83 -19.33
N LEU A 113 -31.13 41.99 -19.62
CA LEU A 113 -29.70 42.16 -19.94
C LEU A 113 -29.04 42.97 -18.81
N ILE A 114 -28.15 42.32 -18.07
CA ILE A 114 -27.51 42.90 -16.88
C ILE A 114 -26.00 43.01 -17.10
N ASN A 115 -25.48 44.24 -17.00
CA ASN A 115 -24.05 44.54 -17.13
C ASN A 115 -23.46 44.90 -15.77
N LEU A 116 -22.46 44.15 -15.33
CA LEU A 116 -21.71 44.39 -14.09
C LEU A 116 -20.27 44.70 -14.45
N LYS A 117 -19.78 45.90 -14.13
CA LYS A 117 -18.44 46.36 -14.54
C LYS A 117 -17.65 46.88 -13.36
N ASN A 118 -16.41 46.42 -13.19
CA ASN A 118 -15.55 46.88 -12.10
C ASN A 118 -16.24 46.78 -10.72
N ILE A 119 -16.91 45.65 -10.46
CA ILE A 119 -17.56 45.40 -9.18
C ILE A 119 -16.69 44.52 -8.27
N THR A 120 -16.81 44.72 -6.96
CA THR A 120 -16.22 43.83 -5.95
C THR A 120 -17.31 43.23 -5.08
N ILE A 121 -17.38 41.90 -5.04
CA ILE A 121 -18.28 41.14 -4.16
C ILE A 121 -17.41 40.39 -3.16
N GLN A 122 -17.55 40.71 -1.86
CA GLN A 122 -16.62 40.21 -0.86
C GLN A 122 -17.23 39.91 0.52
N ASN A 123 -16.54 39.03 1.26
CA ASN A 123 -16.79 38.72 2.67
C ASN A 123 -18.22 38.22 2.95
N ILE A 124 -18.78 37.42 2.03
CA ILE A 124 -20.16 36.92 2.15
C ILE A 124 -20.17 35.57 2.86
N LEU A 125 -21.01 35.45 3.91
CA LEU A 125 -21.38 34.19 4.53
C LEU A 125 -22.89 33.95 4.35
N LEU A 126 -23.25 33.27 3.27
CA LEU A 126 -24.65 33.01 2.92
C LEU A 126 -25.11 31.69 3.55
N LYS A 127 -26.11 31.75 4.44
CA LYS A 127 -26.66 30.57 5.15
C LYS A 127 -27.98 30.04 4.55
N ASN A 128 -28.56 30.74 3.58
CA ASN A 128 -29.77 30.31 2.88
C ASN A 128 -29.42 29.61 1.56
N SER A 129 -30.37 28.87 0.99
CA SER A 129 -30.20 28.11 -0.25
C SER A 129 -30.31 28.97 -1.52
N LEU A 130 -29.94 30.25 -1.46
CA LEU A 130 -29.98 31.17 -2.59
C LEU A 130 -28.58 31.39 -3.17
N PRO A 131 -28.45 31.61 -4.49
CA PRO A 131 -27.17 31.96 -5.09
C PRO A 131 -26.77 33.40 -4.76
N VAL A 132 -25.47 33.65 -4.58
CA VAL A 132 -24.95 34.96 -4.14
C VAL A 132 -25.27 36.08 -5.12
N LEU A 133 -24.92 35.90 -6.40
CA LEU A 133 -25.05 36.95 -7.39
C LEU A 133 -26.50 37.12 -7.84
N ASN A 134 -27.14 36.04 -8.28
CA ASN A 134 -28.47 36.14 -8.88
C ASN A 134 -29.25 34.83 -8.90
N ASN A 135 -30.58 34.91 -8.89
CA ASN A 135 -31.46 33.78 -9.25
C ASN A 135 -32.38 34.15 -10.43
N CYS A 136 -31.78 34.61 -11.53
CA CYS A 136 -32.53 35.02 -12.71
C CYS A 136 -32.67 33.89 -13.74
N LYS A 137 -33.80 33.82 -14.46
CA LYS A 137 -33.98 32.91 -15.61
C LYS A 137 -34.10 33.69 -16.91
N HIS A 138 -33.62 33.11 -18.01
CA HIS A 138 -33.64 33.73 -19.34
C HIS A 138 -32.99 35.14 -19.38
N THR A 139 -32.03 35.37 -18.49
CA THR A 139 -31.31 36.65 -18.36
C THR A 139 -29.88 36.46 -18.84
N LYS A 140 -29.34 37.47 -19.53
CA LYS A 140 -27.93 37.53 -19.95
C LYS A 140 -27.14 38.44 -19.01
N PHE A 141 -26.10 37.89 -18.40
CA PHE A 141 -25.15 38.62 -17.56
C PHE A 141 -23.85 38.85 -18.32
N ILE A 142 -23.38 40.09 -18.32
CA ILE A 142 -22.04 40.47 -18.78
C ILE A 142 -21.29 41.04 -17.58
N VAL A 143 -20.28 40.33 -17.10
CA VAL A 143 -19.49 40.69 -15.93
C VAL A 143 -18.05 40.97 -16.34
N GLU A 144 -17.60 42.21 -16.20
CA GLU A 144 -16.31 42.68 -16.70
C GLU A 144 -15.45 43.27 -15.57
N ASN A 145 -14.14 42.99 -15.59
CA ASN A 145 -13.13 43.63 -14.74
C ASN A 145 -13.46 43.55 -13.22
N SER A 146 -14.03 42.44 -12.77
CA SER A 146 -14.65 42.34 -11.44
C SER A 146 -13.96 41.32 -10.53
N MET A 147 -14.18 41.41 -9.22
CA MET A 147 -13.56 40.52 -8.23
C MET A 147 -14.59 39.94 -7.24
N PHE A 148 -14.51 38.63 -7.03
CA PHE A 148 -15.30 37.87 -6.06
C PHE A 148 -14.34 37.23 -5.06
N LYS A 149 -14.41 37.60 -3.78
CA LYS A 149 -13.45 37.08 -2.78
C LYS A 149 -14.04 36.77 -1.41
N ASN A 150 -13.53 35.75 -0.74
CA ASN A 150 -13.94 35.35 0.61
C ASN A 150 -15.45 35.09 0.69
N ILE A 151 -15.94 34.16 -0.12
CA ILE A 151 -17.38 33.84 -0.20
C ILE A 151 -17.60 32.42 0.31
N LYS A 152 -18.54 32.25 1.23
CA LYS A 152 -18.98 30.94 1.75
C LYS A 152 -20.48 30.81 1.61
N THR A 153 -20.95 29.76 0.94
CA THR A 153 -22.39 29.53 0.73
C THR A 153 -22.83 28.16 1.24
N ILE A 154 -24.09 28.09 1.71
CA ILE A 154 -24.75 26.86 2.16
C ILE A 154 -25.97 26.58 1.27
N GLY A 155 -25.98 25.47 0.54
CA GLY A 155 -27.11 24.96 -0.24
C GLY A 155 -27.21 25.46 -1.69
N ASN A 156 -26.51 26.54 -2.08
CA ASN A 156 -26.48 27.03 -3.46
C ASN A 156 -25.14 27.66 -3.86
N GLY A 157 -24.95 27.89 -5.17
CA GLY A 157 -23.70 28.36 -5.75
C GLY A 157 -23.49 29.87 -5.70
N LEU A 158 -22.58 30.34 -6.54
CA LEU A 158 -22.30 31.76 -6.72
C LEU A 158 -23.34 32.44 -7.62
N ILE A 159 -23.87 31.70 -8.60
CA ILE A 159 -24.71 32.20 -9.68
C ILE A 159 -25.95 31.32 -9.90
N GLY A 160 -26.99 31.91 -10.50
CA GLY A 160 -28.23 31.23 -10.86
C GLY A 160 -28.08 30.28 -12.06
N PRO A 161 -28.78 29.13 -12.08
CA PRO A 161 -28.55 28.08 -13.07
C PRO A 161 -29.02 28.39 -14.50
N GLU A 162 -30.12 29.13 -14.66
CA GLU A 162 -30.86 29.24 -15.93
C GLU A 162 -30.58 30.55 -16.70
N ALA A 163 -29.52 31.27 -16.33
CA ALA A 163 -29.04 32.47 -17.01
C ALA A 163 -27.83 32.16 -17.91
N SER A 164 -27.57 33.05 -18.88
CA SER A 164 -26.36 33.01 -19.71
C SER A 164 -25.33 34.00 -19.15
N TYR A 165 -24.08 33.57 -19.05
CA TYR A 165 -23.00 34.33 -18.46
C TYR A 165 -21.84 34.57 -19.43
N ILE A 166 -21.38 35.82 -19.45
CA ILE A 166 -20.13 36.24 -20.07
C ILE A 166 -19.28 36.90 -18.98
N PHE A 167 -18.25 36.19 -18.51
CA PHE A 167 -17.26 36.73 -17.58
C PHE A 167 -15.99 37.12 -18.34
N LYS A 168 -15.53 38.36 -18.18
CA LYS A 168 -14.31 38.90 -18.81
C LYS A 168 -13.42 39.61 -17.80
N ASN A 169 -12.14 39.21 -17.71
CA ASN A 169 -11.19 39.81 -16.78
C ASN A 169 -11.70 39.74 -15.32
N VAL A 170 -12.11 38.55 -14.85
CA VAL A 170 -12.71 38.38 -13.53
C VAL A 170 -11.85 37.52 -12.62
N GLN A 171 -11.74 37.91 -11.36
CA GLN A 171 -11.00 37.18 -10.33
C GLN A 171 -11.96 36.53 -9.32
N PHE A 172 -11.78 35.24 -9.05
CA PHE A 172 -12.48 34.48 -8.02
C PHE A 172 -11.45 33.98 -7.00
N LYS A 173 -11.59 34.33 -5.72
CA LYS A 173 -10.61 33.96 -4.69
C LYS A 173 -11.26 33.48 -3.41
N ASN A 174 -10.81 32.34 -2.89
CA ASN A 174 -11.28 31.80 -1.60
C ASN A 174 -12.82 31.70 -1.55
N ILE A 175 -13.37 30.88 -2.46
CA ILE A 175 -14.81 30.63 -2.56
C ILE A 175 -15.07 29.19 -2.15
N THR A 176 -15.89 29.01 -1.11
CA THR A 176 -16.33 27.69 -0.65
C THR A 176 -17.84 27.56 -0.74
N SER A 177 -18.32 26.44 -1.26
CA SER A 177 -19.74 26.10 -1.28
C SER A 177 -19.93 24.65 -0.86
N ASN A 178 -21.10 24.29 -0.33
CA ASN A 178 -21.54 22.90 -0.22
C ASN A 178 -22.70 22.57 -1.17
N ALA A 179 -22.94 23.41 -2.18
CA ALA A 179 -23.99 23.23 -3.16
C ALA A 179 -23.66 22.14 -4.18
N LYS A 180 -24.62 21.83 -5.06
CA LYS A 180 -24.36 21.01 -6.25
C LYS A 180 -23.24 21.60 -7.11
N ALA A 181 -23.23 22.92 -7.33
CA ALA A 181 -22.13 23.59 -8.00
C ALA A 181 -21.88 25.03 -7.52
N ILE A 182 -20.63 25.50 -7.61
CA ILE A 182 -20.31 26.94 -7.43
C ILE A 182 -20.82 27.70 -8.66
N PHE A 183 -20.46 27.23 -9.85
CA PHE A 183 -20.98 27.71 -11.13
C PHE A 183 -21.92 26.65 -11.70
N ASN A 184 -23.21 26.83 -11.44
CA ASN A 184 -24.26 25.98 -12.01
C ASN A 184 -24.73 26.63 -13.33
N LEU A 185 -24.50 25.97 -14.47
CA LEU A 185 -24.71 26.51 -15.82
C LEU A 185 -25.63 25.57 -16.61
N MET A 186 -26.91 25.90 -16.70
CA MET A 186 -27.93 25.05 -17.31
C MET A 186 -28.54 25.71 -18.55
N TYR A 187 -28.70 24.91 -19.61
CA TYR A 187 -29.48 25.18 -20.82
C TYR A 187 -29.04 26.36 -21.69
N ASN A 188 -27.91 27.01 -21.37
CA ASN A 188 -27.44 28.21 -22.07
C ASN A 188 -25.96 28.12 -22.40
N SER A 189 -25.55 28.84 -23.45
CA SER A 189 -24.14 29.03 -23.77
C SER A 189 -23.49 30.02 -22.80
N ASN A 190 -22.25 29.73 -22.40
CA ASN A 190 -21.51 30.51 -21.40
C ASN A 190 -20.07 30.74 -21.85
N THR A 191 -19.52 31.91 -21.51
CA THR A 191 -18.16 32.31 -21.89
C THR A 191 -17.41 32.88 -20.69
N PHE A 192 -16.20 32.39 -20.51
CA PHE A 192 -15.23 32.84 -19.52
C PHE A 192 -13.95 33.20 -20.27
N GLU A 193 -13.53 34.46 -20.15
CA GLU A 193 -12.35 34.99 -20.82
C GLU A 193 -11.47 35.75 -19.81
N ASN A 194 -10.17 35.44 -19.76
CA ASN A 194 -9.21 36.07 -18.85
C ASN A 194 -9.65 35.94 -17.38
N ILE A 195 -9.81 34.70 -16.89
CA ILE A 195 -10.27 34.43 -15.52
C ILE A 195 -9.12 33.94 -14.66
N ILE A 196 -9.04 34.44 -13.43
CA ILE A 196 -8.16 33.92 -12.38
C ILE A 196 -9.04 33.37 -11.26
N ALA A 197 -8.89 32.09 -10.94
CA ALA A 197 -9.65 31.40 -9.92
C ALA A 197 -8.72 30.66 -8.96
N GLU A 198 -8.59 31.17 -7.74
CA GLU A 198 -7.72 30.64 -6.69
C GLU A 198 -8.54 30.16 -5.49
N ASP A 199 -8.19 29.02 -4.92
CA ASP A 199 -8.83 28.46 -3.71
C ASP A 199 -10.35 28.29 -3.86
N LEU A 200 -10.78 27.63 -4.94
CA LEU A 200 -12.18 27.22 -5.13
C LEU A 200 -12.42 25.85 -4.47
N SER A 201 -13.40 25.76 -3.57
CA SER A 201 -13.72 24.51 -2.88
C SER A 201 -15.22 24.21 -2.90
N ASN A 202 -15.62 23.10 -3.51
CA ASN A 202 -16.98 22.57 -3.34
C ASN A 202 -16.96 21.32 -2.43
N ILE A 203 -17.58 21.44 -1.25
CA ILE A 203 -17.69 20.40 -0.22
C ILE A 203 -19.11 19.81 -0.13
N GLY A 204 -19.90 19.89 -1.20
CA GLY A 204 -21.22 19.26 -1.28
C GLY A 204 -21.18 17.73 -1.28
N ASP A 205 -22.32 17.10 -1.50
CA ASP A 205 -22.45 15.64 -1.49
C ASP A 205 -21.66 14.97 -2.64
N MET A 206 -21.05 13.83 -2.32
CA MET A 206 -20.17 13.09 -3.22
C MET A 206 -20.92 12.64 -4.49
N GLY A 207 -20.35 12.92 -5.67
CA GLY A 207 -20.90 12.58 -6.99
C GLY A 207 -21.77 13.68 -7.65
N ASP A 208 -22.47 14.49 -6.85
CA ASP A 208 -23.26 15.62 -7.34
C ASP A 208 -22.52 16.95 -7.24
N ALA A 209 -21.58 17.09 -6.30
CA ALA A 209 -20.78 18.30 -6.13
C ALA A 209 -19.80 18.55 -7.29
N SER A 210 -19.70 19.81 -7.71
CA SER A 210 -18.68 20.29 -8.65
C SER A 210 -18.35 21.76 -8.49
N CYS A 211 -17.17 22.23 -8.86
CA CYS A 211 -16.95 23.68 -8.90
C CYS A 211 -17.68 24.30 -10.10
N PHE A 212 -17.65 23.62 -11.24
CA PHE A 212 -18.39 23.99 -12.45
C PHE A 212 -19.26 22.84 -12.90
N TYR A 213 -20.55 23.10 -13.04
CA TYR A 213 -21.52 22.18 -13.61
C TYR A 213 -22.11 22.80 -14.87
N PHE A 214 -21.89 22.18 -16.02
CA PHE A 214 -22.46 22.61 -17.29
C PHE A 214 -23.39 21.52 -17.84
N ASN A 215 -24.64 21.88 -18.08
CA ASN A 215 -25.64 21.00 -18.70
C ASN A 215 -26.27 21.70 -19.90
N SER A 216 -26.01 21.21 -21.12
CA SER A 216 -26.55 21.81 -22.35
C SER A 216 -28.05 21.54 -22.56
N GLY A 217 -28.64 20.56 -21.86
CA GLY A 217 -30.00 20.12 -22.12
C GLY A 217 -30.10 19.28 -23.40
N GLU A 218 -31.18 19.48 -24.17
CA GLU A 218 -31.43 18.74 -25.42
C GLU A 218 -30.75 19.39 -26.64
N ASP A 219 -30.61 20.72 -26.63
CA ASP A 219 -29.97 21.47 -27.70
C ASP A 219 -28.45 21.48 -27.57
N GLU A 220 -27.77 21.74 -28.69
CA GLU A 220 -26.35 22.11 -28.67
C GLU A 220 -26.15 23.46 -27.99
N LYS A 221 -25.30 23.50 -26.96
CA LYS A 221 -24.87 24.72 -26.27
C LYS A 221 -23.35 24.74 -26.13
N ASN A 222 -22.81 25.95 -26.00
CA ASN A 222 -21.36 26.19 -26.03
C ASN A 222 -20.85 26.58 -24.64
N LEU A 223 -19.76 25.95 -24.20
CA LEU A 223 -18.97 26.38 -23.05
C LEU A 223 -17.58 26.80 -23.53
N ASN A 224 -17.26 28.08 -23.38
CA ASN A 224 -16.00 28.64 -23.85
C ASN A 224 -15.13 29.11 -22.67
N PHE A 225 -13.96 28.50 -22.52
CA PHE A 225 -12.87 28.90 -21.64
C PHE A 225 -11.70 29.40 -22.48
N LYS A 226 -11.31 30.66 -22.28
CA LYS A 226 -10.17 31.28 -22.97
C LYS A 226 -9.32 32.04 -21.96
N ASN A 227 -8.01 31.79 -21.92
CA ASN A 227 -7.09 32.48 -21.01
C ASN A 227 -7.51 32.31 -19.54
N ILE A 228 -7.66 31.06 -19.09
CA ILE A 228 -8.14 30.75 -17.74
C ILE A 228 -7.00 30.23 -16.87
N TYR A 229 -6.91 30.71 -15.64
CA TYR A 229 -5.97 30.24 -14.64
C TYR A 229 -6.73 29.76 -13.39
N ILE A 230 -6.75 28.46 -13.16
CA ILE A 230 -7.36 27.84 -11.98
C ILE A 230 -6.28 27.15 -11.15
N LYS A 231 -6.21 27.52 -9.87
CA LYS A 231 -5.20 27.02 -8.93
C LYS A 231 -5.76 26.67 -7.55
N ASP A 232 -5.22 25.61 -6.96
CA ASP A 232 -5.48 25.17 -5.58
C ASP A 232 -6.96 24.84 -5.31
N GLY A 233 -7.59 24.15 -6.26
CA GLY A 233 -9.01 23.78 -6.22
C GLY A 233 -9.33 22.47 -5.49
N ARG A 234 -10.51 22.37 -4.88
CA ARG A 234 -11.01 21.14 -4.24
C ARG A 234 -12.48 20.84 -4.58
N SER A 235 -12.83 19.57 -4.83
CA SER A 235 -14.22 19.15 -5.02
C SER A 235 -14.50 17.77 -4.43
N ASN A 236 -15.66 17.59 -3.79
CA ASN A 236 -16.15 16.28 -3.32
C ASN A 236 -16.71 15.40 -4.46
N GLY A 237 -16.88 15.93 -5.66
CA GLY A 237 -17.13 15.18 -6.89
C GLY A 237 -16.18 15.63 -7.99
N PRO A 238 -16.60 15.60 -9.26
CA PRO A 238 -15.81 16.21 -10.33
C PRO A 238 -15.55 17.69 -10.11
N PHE A 239 -14.46 18.26 -10.61
CA PHE A 239 -14.22 19.70 -10.47
C PHE A 239 -15.00 20.50 -11.54
N PHE A 240 -15.01 20.00 -12.77
CA PHE A 240 -15.84 20.36 -13.92
C PHE A 240 -16.67 19.14 -14.32
N LYS A 241 -17.99 19.29 -14.31
CA LYS A 241 -18.92 18.26 -14.75
C LYS A 241 -19.70 18.79 -15.95
N ILE A 242 -19.62 18.08 -17.08
CA ILE A 242 -20.23 18.43 -18.37
C ILE A 242 -21.25 17.34 -18.73
N GLN A 243 -22.48 17.76 -19.00
CA GLN A 243 -23.60 16.87 -19.34
C GLN A 243 -24.49 17.49 -20.42
N GLY A 244 -25.39 16.68 -20.96
CA GLY A 244 -26.39 17.08 -21.95
C GLY A 244 -26.43 16.15 -23.16
N TYR A 245 -27.29 16.46 -24.12
CA TYR A 245 -27.44 15.66 -25.34
C TYR A 245 -26.33 15.98 -26.34
N ASN A 246 -26.15 17.26 -26.68
CA ASN A 246 -25.09 17.73 -27.57
C ASN A 246 -24.42 18.98 -26.96
N ASN A 247 -23.10 19.11 -27.05
CA ASN A 247 -22.41 20.33 -26.65
C ASN A 247 -21.07 20.52 -27.34
N LEU A 248 -20.66 21.80 -27.38
CA LEU A 248 -19.34 22.24 -27.80
C LEU A 248 -18.60 22.83 -26.59
N VAL A 249 -17.47 22.24 -26.24
CA VAL A 249 -16.61 22.68 -25.13
C VAL A 249 -15.26 23.11 -25.68
N ASN A 250 -14.93 24.39 -25.52
CA ASN A 250 -13.66 24.95 -25.96
C ASN A 250 -12.83 25.37 -24.74
N ILE A 251 -11.63 24.83 -24.61
CA ILE A 251 -10.63 25.17 -23.58
C ILE A 251 -9.37 25.63 -24.30
N LYS A 252 -9.09 26.94 -24.25
CA LYS A 252 -7.97 27.56 -24.98
C LYS A 252 -7.07 28.35 -24.05
N ASN A 253 -5.75 28.19 -24.18
CA ASN A 253 -4.73 28.89 -23.38
C ASN A 253 -5.10 28.88 -21.88
N THR A 254 -5.13 27.69 -21.29
CA THR A 254 -5.70 27.49 -19.95
C THR A 254 -4.76 26.70 -19.06
N ILE A 255 -4.71 27.05 -17.77
CA ILE A 255 -3.93 26.38 -16.75
C ILE A 255 -4.86 25.83 -15.66
N PHE A 256 -4.77 24.53 -15.40
CA PHE A 256 -5.37 23.87 -14.23
C PHE A 256 -4.23 23.30 -13.37
N SER A 257 -4.07 23.86 -12.17
CA SER A 257 -2.96 23.52 -11.30
C SER A 257 -3.39 23.16 -9.87
N ASN A 258 -2.79 22.11 -9.31
CA ASN A 258 -3.00 21.70 -7.92
C ASN A 258 -4.47 21.41 -7.55
N ILE A 259 -5.27 20.89 -8.47
CA ILE A 259 -6.68 20.57 -8.21
C ILE A 259 -6.79 19.16 -7.64
N THR A 260 -7.52 19.00 -6.53
CA THR A 260 -7.81 17.69 -5.93
C THR A 260 -9.31 17.45 -5.89
N SER A 261 -9.77 16.37 -6.51
CA SER A 261 -11.20 16.02 -6.57
C SER A 261 -11.46 14.58 -6.13
N TYR A 262 -12.64 14.33 -5.58
CA TYR A 262 -13.19 12.97 -5.36
C TYR A 262 -14.05 12.52 -6.56
N GLY A 263 -13.57 12.85 -7.75
CA GLY A 263 -14.05 12.45 -9.08
C GLY A 263 -13.08 12.98 -10.14
N SER A 264 -13.33 12.78 -11.43
CA SER A 264 -12.45 13.35 -12.48
C SER A 264 -12.51 14.89 -12.44
N ILE A 265 -11.40 15.57 -12.70
CA ILE A 265 -11.36 17.03 -12.67
C ILE A 265 -12.17 17.60 -13.81
N ILE A 266 -12.07 17.03 -15.01
CA ILE A 266 -13.02 17.28 -16.09
C ILE A 266 -13.73 15.96 -16.35
N ASN A 267 -15.02 15.90 -16.07
CA ASN A 267 -15.86 14.74 -16.34
C ASN A 267 -16.93 15.11 -17.35
N ASN A 268 -16.88 14.53 -18.54
CA ASN A 268 -17.85 14.75 -19.60
C ASN A 268 -18.61 13.45 -19.90
N THR A 269 -19.89 13.44 -19.48
CA THR A 269 -20.80 12.30 -19.66
C THR A 269 -21.93 12.65 -20.64
N SER A 270 -21.69 13.58 -21.56
CA SER A 270 -22.68 14.01 -22.55
C SER A 270 -22.89 12.93 -23.59
N LYS A 271 -24.08 12.85 -24.21
CA LYS A 271 -24.35 11.81 -25.23
C LYS A 271 -23.51 12.02 -26.50
N LYS A 272 -23.38 13.28 -26.91
CA LYS A 272 -22.51 13.76 -27.99
C LYS A 272 -21.77 15.00 -27.51
N SER A 273 -20.46 15.05 -27.72
CA SER A 273 -19.66 16.21 -27.34
C SER A 273 -18.55 16.47 -28.34
N LYS A 274 -18.43 17.74 -28.76
CA LYS A 274 -17.26 18.26 -29.45
C LYS A 274 -16.41 19.03 -28.46
N VAL A 275 -15.19 18.56 -28.23
CA VAL A 275 -14.27 19.12 -27.24
C VAL A 275 -12.98 19.55 -27.93
N VAL A 276 -12.65 20.83 -27.80
CA VAL A 276 -11.42 21.43 -28.33
C VAL A 276 -10.56 21.90 -27.16
N ILE A 277 -9.39 21.31 -27.01
CA ILE A 277 -8.36 21.66 -26.04
C ILE A 277 -7.15 22.18 -26.81
N ASP A 278 -6.76 23.43 -26.60
CA ASP A 278 -5.65 24.06 -27.30
C ASP A 278 -4.83 24.88 -26.29
N ASP A 279 -3.53 24.63 -26.22
CA ASP A 279 -2.62 25.30 -25.28
C ASP A 279 -3.09 25.14 -23.82
N LEU A 280 -3.29 23.89 -23.39
CA LEU A 280 -3.65 23.54 -22.02
C LEU A 280 -2.40 23.13 -21.22
N ASN A 281 -2.18 23.76 -20.07
CA ASN A 281 -1.26 23.26 -19.04
C ASN A 281 -2.04 22.66 -17.88
N PHE A 282 -2.06 21.33 -17.81
CA PHE A 282 -2.81 20.57 -16.82
C PHE A 282 -1.84 19.87 -15.88
N ASN A 283 -1.55 20.49 -14.73
CA ASN A 283 -0.46 20.05 -13.86
C ASN A 283 -0.81 19.81 -12.37
N ASN A 284 -0.14 18.83 -11.77
CA ASN A 284 -0.24 18.50 -10.34
C ASN A 284 -1.66 18.16 -9.87
N ASN A 285 -2.53 17.66 -10.75
CA ASN A 285 -3.91 17.43 -10.41
C ASN A 285 -4.23 15.98 -10.02
N LYS A 286 -5.19 15.78 -9.13
CA LYS A 286 -5.44 14.49 -8.47
C LYS A 286 -6.93 14.12 -8.44
N ASN A 287 -7.27 12.99 -9.08
CA ASN A 287 -8.53 12.28 -8.84
C ASN A 287 -8.31 11.23 -7.74
N LEU A 288 -8.94 11.44 -6.58
CA LEU A 288 -8.85 10.56 -5.40
C LEU A 288 -9.94 9.49 -5.35
N ASN A 289 -10.87 9.48 -6.31
CA ASN A 289 -11.93 8.48 -6.42
C ASN A 289 -11.35 7.14 -6.90
N LYS A 290 -11.74 6.04 -6.26
CA LYS A 290 -11.24 4.69 -6.58
C LYS A 290 -12.06 3.98 -7.67
N LEU A 291 -13.20 4.55 -8.05
CA LEU A 291 -14.15 3.99 -9.00
C LEU A 291 -14.15 4.79 -10.33
N GLU A 292 -14.04 6.11 -10.25
CA GLU A 292 -13.98 6.98 -11.44
C GLU A 292 -12.57 7.04 -12.02
N CYS A 293 -12.43 6.85 -13.33
CA CYS A 293 -11.15 6.91 -14.04
C CYS A 293 -10.84 8.32 -14.55
N GLY A 294 -9.58 8.56 -14.95
CA GLY A 294 -9.14 9.82 -15.52
C GLY A 294 -8.98 10.94 -14.49
N THR A 295 -8.00 11.82 -14.69
CA THR A 295 -8.17 13.21 -14.22
C THR A 295 -9.03 14.00 -15.20
N ILE A 296 -9.05 13.60 -16.46
CA ILE A 296 -10.04 13.98 -17.48
C ILE A 296 -10.73 12.68 -17.93
N HIS A 297 -12.05 12.69 -17.94
CA HIS A 297 -12.87 11.55 -18.31
C HIS A 297 -13.88 11.92 -19.40
N PHE A 298 -13.95 11.08 -20.44
CA PHE A 298 -14.90 11.19 -21.53
C PHE A 298 -15.72 9.89 -21.66
N GLU A 299 -17.01 10.05 -21.95
CA GLU A 299 -17.97 8.98 -22.21
C GLU A 299 -18.81 9.27 -23.47
N ASN A 300 -19.39 8.22 -24.08
CA ASN A 300 -20.28 8.28 -25.25
C ASN A 300 -19.64 8.84 -26.55
N SER A 301 -20.43 9.47 -27.43
CA SER A 301 -19.94 9.95 -28.74
C SER A 301 -19.12 11.23 -28.58
N LEU A 302 -17.89 11.21 -29.12
CA LEU A 302 -16.88 12.22 -28.87
C LEU A 302 -16.12 12.61 -30.15
N GLU A 303 -16.09 13.91 -30.43
CA GLU A 303 -15.09 14.57 -31.27
C GLU A 303 -14.11 15.32 -30.35
N LEU A 304 -12.89 14.82 -30.18
CA LEU A 304 -11.87 15.40 -29.30
C LEU A 304 -10.65 15.86 -30.09
N LEU A 305 -10.34 17.15 -29.97
CA LEU A 305 -9.18 17.77 -30.60
C LEU A 305 -8.28 18.36 -29.51
N ILE A 306 -7.04 17.89 -29.41
CA ILE A 306 -6.05 18.34 -28.42
C ILE A 306 -4.80 18.84 -29.15
N TYR A 307 -4.42 20.11 -28.91
CA TYR A 307 -3.28 20.76 -29.54
C TYR A 307 -2.38 21.42 -28.50
N ASN A 308 -1.07 21.39 -28.73
CA ASN A 308 -0.08 22.21 -28.02
C ASN A 308 -0.18 22.12 -26.48
N SER A 309 -0.57 20.96 -25.95
CA SER A 309 -0.96 20.83 -24.54
C SER A 309 0.03 20.00 -23.74
N THR A 310 0.11 20.25 -22.43
CA THR A 310 0.97 19.54 -21.49
C THR A 310 0.15 19.00 -20.32
N PHE A 311 0.27 17.70 -20.06
CA PHE A 311 -0.31 17.00 -18.92
C PHE A 311 0.82 16.52 -18.01
N GLU A 312 1.06 17.22 -16.90
CA GLU A 312 2.21 16.98 -16.04
C GLU A 312 1.83 16.60 -14.61
N ASN A 313 2.43 15.52 -14.08
CA ASN A 313 2.29 15.11 -12.67
C ASN A 313 0.82 14.96 -12.21
N ASN A 314 -0.04 14.47 -13.10
CA ASN A 314 -1.43 14.18 -12.76
C ASN A 314 -1.57 12.74 -12.26
N SER A 315 -2.46 12.52 -11.30
CA SER A 315 -2.68 11.18 -10.76
C SER A 315 -4.16 10.84 -10.62
N SER A 316 -4.55 9.67 -11.12
CA SER A 316 -5.85 9.04 -10.85
C SER A 316 -5.64 7.82 -9.96
N ARG A 317 -6.52 7.60 -8.98
CA ARG A 317 -6.50 6.34 -8.19
C ARG A 317 -7.03 5.15 -8.97
N LYS A 318 -7.74 5.38 -10.08
CA LYS A 318 -8.22 4.34 -11.00
C LYS A 318 -7.40 4.39 -12.29
N ASN A 319 -7.98 4.08 -13.44
CA ASN A 319 -7.28 4.05 -14.72
C ASN A 319 -7.10 5.46 -15.32
N GLY A 320 -6.13 5.66 -16.21
CA GLY A 320 -5.89 6.90 -16.95
C GLY A 320 -5.38 8.03 -16.04
N GLY A 321 -4.07 8.22 -15.93
CA GLY A 321 -3.52 9.24 -15.03
C GLY A 321 -3.86 10.67 -15.48
N SER A 322 -3.92 10.88 -16.79
CA SER A 322 -4.39 12.09 -17.44
C SER A 322 -5.80 11.87 -17.99
N ILE A 323 -5.93 11.08 -19.07
CA ILE A 323 -7.17 10.96 -19.83
C ILE A 323 -7.70 9.53 -19.75
N CYS A 324 -9.00 9.39 -19.52
CA CYS A 324 -9.70 8.12 -19.57
C CYS A 324 -10.89 8.21 -20.52
N PHE A 325 -11.03 7.21 -21.39
CA PHE A 325 -12.18 7.03 -22.26
C PHE A 325 -12.92 5.76 -21.84
N THR A 326 -14.18 5.87 -21.47
CA THR A 326 -15.05 4.71 -21.19
C THR A 326 -16.30 4.77 -22.04
N ASN A 327 -16.82 3.62 -22.50
CA ASN A 327 -18.04 3.55 -23.32
C ASN A 327 -18.11 4.59 -24.46
N SER A 328 -16.95 4.98 -24.99
CA SER A 328 -16.84 6.13 -25.89
C SER A 328 -16.84 5.66 -27.34
N ASP A 329 -17.85 6.08 -28.10
CA ASP A 329 -17.85 5.96 -29.57
C ASP A 329 -17.06 7.16 -30.11
N ILE A 330 -15.74 7.03 -30.12
CA ILE A 330 -14.83 8.06 -30.62
C ILE A 330 -15.06 8.21 -32.13
N GLU A 331 -15.63 9.34 -32.57
CA GLU A 331 -15.84 9.65 -33.99
C GLU A 331 -14.58 10.29 -34.57
N VAL A 332 -14.01 11.25 -33.83
CA VAL A 332 -12.78 11.96 -34.18
C VAL A 332 -11.92 12.12 -32.94
N LEU A 333 -10.65 11.73 -33.02
CA LEU A 333 -9.64 11.99 -31.99
C LEU A 333 -8.37 12.48 -32.66
N SER A 334 -8.04 13.75 -32.48
CA SER A 334 -6.79 14.34 -32.96
C SER A 334 -5.97 14.86 -31.78
N ILE A 335 -4.77 14.32 -31.59
CA ILE A 335 -3.82 14.79 -30.57
C ILE A 335 -2.54 15.20 -31.30
N ASN A 336 -2.20 16.48 -31.24
CA ASN A 336 -1.03 17.02 -31.92
C ASN A 336 -0.16 17.86 -30.97
N SER A 337 1.16 17.69 -31.06
CA SER A 337 2.16 18.50 -30.35
C SER A 337 1.89 18.56 -28.85
N THR A 338 1.65 17.39 -28.25
CA THR A 338 1.17 17.25 -26.86
C THR A 338 2.11 16.37 -26.04
N GLN A 339 2.28 16.71 -24.76
CA GLN A 339 3.19 16.00 -23.85
C GLN A 339 2.45 15.45 -22.62
N TYR A 340 2.75 14.20 -22.25
CA TYR A 340 2.27 13.54 -21.05
C TYR A 340 3.47 13.16 -20.17
N ILE A 341 3.65 13.87 -19.06
CA ILE A 341 4.85 13.81 -18.23
C ILE A 341 4.48 13.42 -16.79
N LEU A 342 5.15 12.42 -16.20
CA LEU A 342 5.02 12.08 -14.78
C LEU A 342 3.59 11.72 -14.32
N ASN A 343 2.70 11.30 -15.23
CA ASN A 343 1.33 10.96 -14.86
C ASN A 343 1.25 9.56 -14.25
N LYS A 344 0.29 9.34 -13.33
CA LYS A 344 0.16 8.08 -12.58
C LYS A 344 -1.28 7.54 -12.52
N ALA A 345 -1.45 6.24 -12.72
CA ALA A 345 -2.73 5.53 -12.59
C ALA A 345 -2.59 4.05 -12.21
N GLU A 346 -3.71 3.35 -12.06
CA GLU A 346 -3.77 1.88 -11.96
C GLU A 346 -3.38 1.23 -13.30
N ASN A 347 -4.10 1.52 -14.38
CA ASN A 347 -3.71 1.18 -15.75
C ASN A 347 -3.66 2.42 -16.63
N GLY A 348 -2.76 2.45 -17.61
CA GLY A 348 -2.63 3.60 -18.52
C GLY A 348 -2.13 4.83 -17.77
N GLY A 349 -0.85 4.85 -17.42
CA GLY A 349 -0.28 5.89 -16.54
C GLY A 349 -0.55 7.31 -17.03
N ALA A 350 -0.69 7.51 -18.35
CA ALA A 350 -1.20 8.73 -18.96
C ALA A 350 -2.62 8.56 -19.52
N ILE A 351 -2.82 7.61 -20.45
CA ILE A 351 -4.08 7.44 -21.17
C ILE A 351 -4.62 6.01 -21.02
N TYR A 352 -5.91 5.90 -20.77
CA TYR A 352 -6.62 4.64 -20.71
C TYR A 352 -7.81 4.63 -21.68
N PHE A 353 -7.86 3.64 -22.58
CA PHE A 353 -8.96 3.42 -23.50
C PHE A 353 -9.73 2.16 -23.14
N ASP A 354 -11.00 2.31 -22.78
CA ASP A 354 -11.91 1.20 -22.46
C ASP A 354 -13.25 1.39 -23.17
N SER A 355 -13.19 1.21 -24.48
CA SER A 355 -14.36 1.31 -25.33
C SER A 355 -14.44 0.07 -26.22
N VAL A 356 -15.34 -0.84 -25.88
CA VAL A 356 -15.79 -1.88 -26.80
C VAL A 356 -16.80 -1.22 -27.73
N ILE A 357 -16.31 -0.65 -28.83
CA ILE A 357 -17.16 0.04 -29.81
C ILE A 357 -18.07 -0.98 -30.50
N LYS A 358 -19.36 -0.67 -30.63
CA LYS A 358 -20.34 -1.52 -31.34
C LYS A 358 -19.92 -1.68 -32.81
N GLU A 359 -19.94 -2.91 -33.34
CA GLU A 359 -19.48 -3.26 -34.69
C GLU A 359 -20.13 -2.43 -35.82
N ASN A 360 -21.31 -1.85 -35.59
CA ASN A 360 -22.08 -1.09 -36.59
C ASN A 360 -21.78 0.43 -36.64
N SER A 361 -20.75 0.92 -35.97
CA SER A 361 -20.41 2.35 -35.97
C SER A 361 -19.43 2.73 -37.09
N ILE A 362 -19.54 3.98 -37.56
CA ILE A 362 -18.71 4.60 -38.61
C ILE A 362 -17.21 4.42 -38.30
N LYS A 363 -16.39 4.35 -39.35
CA LYS A 363 -14.93 4.30 -39.22
C LYS A 363 -14.44 5.62 -38.57
N PRO A 364 -13.73 5.57 -37.43
CA PRO A 364 -13.29 6.76 -36.73
C PRO A 364 -12.09 7.40 -37.45
N ILE A 365 -11.92 8.70 -37.27
CA ILE A 365 -10.74 9.44 -37.69
C ILE A 365 -9.87 9.67 -36.44
N ILE A 366 -8.78 8.92 -36.31
CA ILE A 366 -7.88 9.02 -35.16
C ILE A 366 -6.49 9.42 -35.67
N GLN A 367 -5.92 10.49 -35.12
CA GLN A 367 -4.63 11.04 -35.53
C GLN A 367 -3.78 11.41 -34.31
N LEU A 368 -2.55 10.93 -34.24
CA LEU A 368 -1.57 11.31 -33.23
C LEU A 368 -0.30 11.84 -33.92
N VAL A 369 0.05 13.10 -33.68
CA VAL A 369 1.21 13.74 -34.33
C VAL A 369 2.08 14.43 -33.28
N ASN A 370 3.39 14.19 -33.28
CA ASN A 370 4.33 14.84 -32.35
C ASN A 370 3.93 14.69 -30.87
N VAL A 371 3.59 13.48 -30.45
CA VAL A 371 3.15 13.20 -29.06
C VAL A 371 4.27 12.54 -28.27
N THR A 372 4.53 13.04 -27.06
CA THR A 372 5.56 12.49 -26.16
C THR A 372 4.96 12.02 -24.85
N PHE A 373 5.28 10.78 -24.46
CA PHE A 373 4.98 10.19 -23.16
C PHE A 373 6.28 9.96 -22.39
N ASN A 374 6.49 10.69 -21.29
CA ASN A 374 7.73 10.66 -20.52
C ASN A 374 7.50 10.41 -19.03
N ASN A 375 8.20 9.44 -18.44
CA ASN A 375 8.15 9.13 -17.00
C ASN A 375 6.74 8.84 -16.44
N ASN A 376 5.79 8.37 -17.26
CA ASN A 376 4.47 8.00 -16.76
C ASN A 376 4.52 6.64 -16.06
N THR A 377 3.67 6.43 -15.06
CA THR A 377 3.68 5.22 -14.23
C THR A 377 2.30 4.59 -14.09
N ALA A 378 2.19 3.28 -14.30
CA ALA A 378 1.00 2.49 -14.00
C ALA A 378 1.30 1.45 -12.91
N ASN A 379 0.40 1.28 -11.94
CA ASN A 379 0.54 0.25 -10.91
C ASN A 379 0.28 -1.17 -11.45
N ASN A 380 -0.41 -1.31 -12.59
CA ASN A 380 -0.68 -2.59 -13.23
C ASN A 380 -0.05 -2.60 -14.63
N CYS A 381 -0.81 -2.24 -15.66
CA CYS A 381 -0.37 -2.36 -17.04
C CYS A 381 -0.42 -1.04 -17.82
N GLY A 382 0.45 -0.90 -18.82
CA GLY A 382 0.45 0.25 -19.73
C GLY A 382 0.98 1.50 -19.06
N GLY A 383 2.30 1.57 -18.84
CA GLY A 383 2.90 2.67 -18.07
C GLY A 383 2.64 4.05 -18.64
N ALA A 384 2.43 4.17 -19.95
CA ALA A 384 1.86 5.35 -20.59
C ALA A 384 0.42 5.11 -21.06
N ILE A 385 0.21 4.11 -21.91
CA ILE A 385 -1.08 3.83 -22.56
C ILE A 385 -1.53 2.42 -22.22
N PHE A 386 -2.78 2.29 -21.81
CA PHE A 386 -3.49 1.02 -21.81
C PHE A 386 -4.64 1.11 -22.81
N SER A 387 -4.74 0.11 -23.68
CA SER A 387 -5.71 0.12 -24.76
C SER A 387 -6.54 -1.15 -24.83
N ASN A 388 -7.84 -1.02 -24.63
CA ASN A 388 -8.83 -2.06 -24.88
C ASN A 388 -9.83 -1.67 -26.01
N ASN A 389 -9.54 -0.60 -26.77
CA ASN A 389 -10.44 -0.09 -27.81
C ASN A 389 -10.24 -0.81 -29.15
N SER A 390 -11.29 -1.47 -29.64
CA SER A 390 -11.30 -2.31 -30.86
C SER A 390 -11.11 -1.58 -32.21
N LYS A 391 -10.91 -0.26 -32.21
CA LYS A 391 -10.75 0.56 -33.43
C LYS A 391 -9.49 1.42 -33.44
N LEU A 392 -8.59 1.29 -32.47
CA LEU A 392 -7.37 2.11 -32.43
C LEU A 392 -6.37 1.78 -33.55
N TYR A 393 -6.51 0.65 -34.23
CA TYR A 393 -5.72 0.34 -35.44
C TYR A 393 -5.95 1.29 -36.62
N TYR A 394 -7.04 2.06 -36.62
CA TYR A 394 -7.29 3.11 -37.62
C TYR A 394 -6.48 4.38 -37.42
N THR A 395 -5.69 4.45 -36.35
CA THR A 395 -4.97 5.68 -36.00
C THR A 395 -3.81 5.93 -36.96
N ASP A 396 -3.81 7.11 -37.58
CA ASP A 396 -2.65 7.64 -38.28
C ASP A 396 -1.69 8.25 -37.25
N ILE A 397 -0.44 7.77 -37.24
CA ILE A 397 0.58 8.27 -36.32
C ILE A 397 1.80 8.84 -37.02
N GLU A 398 2.34 9.92 -36.47
CA GLU A 398 3.59 10.55 -36.87
C GLU A 398 4.37 11.03 -35.64
N SER A 399 5.66 10.69 -35.55
CA SER A 399 6.59 11.20 -34.53
C SER A 399 6.10 11.01 -33.08
N ILE A 400 5.79 9.77 -32.71
CA ILE A 400 5.37 9.39 -31.35
C ILE A 400 6.55 8.85 -30.55
N SER A 401 6.74 9.33 -29.31
CA SER A 401 7.82 8.86 -28.45
C SER A 401 7.38 8.47 -27.05
N PHE A 402 7.90 7.35 -26.56
CA PHE A 402 7.72 6.82 -25.21
C PHE A 402 9.07 6.68 -24.52
N LYS A 403 9.28 7.48 -23.46
CA LYS A 403 10.54 7.54 -22.71
C LYS A 403 10.32 7.26 -21.22
N ASN A 404 11.11 6.36 -20.66
CA ASN A 404 11.17 6.12 -19.21
C ASN A 404 9.81 5.80 -18.54
N ASN A 405 8.84 5.27 -19.29
CA ASN A 405 7.54 4.92 -18.72
C ASN A 405 7.61 3.57 -17.99
N ILE A 406 6.86 3.43 -16.90
CA ILE A 406 6.96 2.29 -15.98
C ILE A 406 5.59 1.67 -15.74
N ALA A 407 5.49 0.34 -15.84
CA ALA A 407 4.34 -0.44 -15.38
C ALA A 407 4.80 -1.47 -14.34
N GLU A 408 4.13 -1.61 -13.20
CA GLU A 408 4.53 -2.60 -12.18
C GLU A 408 4.20 -4.06 -12.59
N VAL A 409 3.36 -4.26 -13.60
CA VAL A 409 3.11 -5.59 -14.18
C VAL A 409 3.66 -5.65 -15.61
N ALA A 410 2.98 -5.06 -16.59
CA ALA A 410 3.33 -5.30 -17.99
C ALA A 410 3.11 -4.09 -18.92
N GLY A 411 3.84 -4.06 -20.04
CA GLY A 411 3.73 -3.01 -21.05
C GLY A 411 4.18 -1.65 -20.52
N GLY A 412 5.48 -1.50 -20.25
CA GLY A 412 6.02 -0.29 -19.61
C GLY A 412 5.68 1.01 -20.33
N ALA A 413 5.52 1.00 -21.66
CA ALA A 413 4.88 2.09 -22.40
C ALA A 413 3.42 1.77 -22.74
N ILE A 414 3.17 0.69 -23.50
CA ILE A 414 1.86 0.37 -24.06
C ILE A 414 1.43 -1.04 -23.61
N TYR A 415 0.18 -1.18 -23.18
CA TYR A 415 -0.41 -2.50 -22.94
C TYR A 415 -1.73 -2.67 -23.67
N VAL A 416 -1.94 -3.84 -24.26
CA VAL A 416 -3.14 -4.19 -25.02
C VAL A 416 -3.59 -5.58 -24.56
N PRO A 417 -4.81 -5.78 -24.02
CA PRO A 417 -5.18 -7.09 -23.48
C PRO A 417 -5.18 -8.23 -24.52
N ASP A 418 -5.68 -7.98 -25.72
CA ASP A 418 -5.81 -8.94 -26.82
C ASP A 418 -6.04 -8.20 -28.16
N HIS A 419 -6.18 -8.94 -29.26
CA HIS A 419 -6.51 -8.42 -30.60
C HIS A 419 -5.67 -7.21 -31.00
N VAL A 420 -4.34 -7.35 -30.96
CA VAL A 420 -3.37 -6.30 -31.31
C VAL A 420 -3.66 -5.67 -32.67
N ASP A 421 -4.09 -6.47 -33.64
CA ASP A 421 -4.46 -6.04 -34.99
C ASP A 421 -5.57 -4.99 -35.03
N LYS A 422 -6.37 -4.89 -33.96
CA LYS A 422 -7.49 -3.95 -33.82
C LYS A 422 -7.29 -2.95 -32.68
N LYS A 423 -6.65 -3.37 -31.60
CA LYS A 423 -6.64 -2.62 -30.34
C LYS A 423 -5.45 -1.68 -30.17
N VAL A 424 -4.54 -1.60 -31.14
CA VAL A 424 -3.45 -0.62 -31.10
C VAL A 424 -3.14 -0.10 -32.49
N PHE A 425 -2.58 1.11 -32.52
CA PHE A 425 -2.01 1.71 -33.73
C PHE A 425 -0.69 1.05 -34.11
N ASP A 426 -0.16 1.38 -35.29
CA ASP A 426 1.09 0.83 -35.80
C ASP A 426 2.31 1.24 -34.94
N ILE A 427 2.59 0.45 -33.91
CA ILE A 427 3.68 0.69 -32.95
C ILE A 427 5.07 0.71 -33.60
N SER A 428 5.24 0.21 -34.84
CA SER A 428 6.52 0.23 -35.54
C SER A 428 7.01 1.64 -35.87
N LYS A 429 6.08 2.61 -35.95
CA LYS A 429 6.38 4.04 -36.17
C LYS A 429 6.66 4.82 -34.89
N CYS A 430 6.71 4.14 -33.73
CA CYS A 430 6.98 4.76 -32.44
C CYS A 430 8.44 4.64 -32.01
N ILE A 431 8.93 5.64 -31.28
CA ILE A 431 10.26 5.63 -30.68
C ILE A 431 10.15 5.27 -29.20
N PHE A 432 10.70 4.12 -28.82
CA PHE A 432 10.75 3.67 -27.43
C PHE A 432 12.16 3.83 -26.84
N ASN A 433 12.25 4.35 -25.62
CA ASN A 433 13.52 4.49 -24.91
C ASN A 433 13.34 4.26 -23.40
N ASN A 434 14.06 3.29 -22.84
CA ASN A 434 14.13 3.03 -21.39
C ASN A 434 12.77 2.82 -20.69
N ASN A 435 11.75 2.30 -21.38
CA ASN A 435 10.50 1.93 -20.72
C ASN A 435 10.67 0.58 -20.00
N LYS A 436 9.86 0.33 -18.97
CA LYS A 436 10.01 -0.85 -18.12
C LYS A 436 8.67 -1.40 -17.63
N GLY A 437 8.36 -2.63 -18.03
CA GLY A 437 7.37 -3.48 -17.37
C GLY A 437 8.09 -4.34 -16.35
N MET A 438 7.75 -4.24 -15.06
CA MET A 438 8.53 -4.89 -14.00
C MET A 438 8.44 -6.42 -14.05
N THR A 439 7.31 -6.95 -14.54
CA THR A 439 7.12 -8.38 -14.73
C THR A 439 7.53 -8.79 -16.15
N TYR A 440 6.92 -8.22 -17.19
CA TYR A 440 7.28 -8.49 -18.58
C TYR A 440 6.92 -7.30 -19.51
N GLY A 441 7.41 -7.31 -20.75
CA GLY A 441 7.04 -6.30 -21.74
C GLY A 441 7.54 -4.89 -21.43
N ASN A 442 8.84 -4.63 -21.60
CA ASN A 442 9.45 -3.33 -21.31
C ASN A 442 8.77 -2.16 -22.03
N ASP A 443 8.63 -2.25 -23.35
CA ASP A 443 7.97 -1.21 -24.14
C ASP A 443 6.50 -1.51 -24.32
N TYR A 444 6.19 -2.67 -24.88
CA TYR A 444 4.82 -3.09 -25.15
C TYR A 444 4.64 -4.59 -25.00
N SER A 445 3.45 -5.00 -24.57
CA SER A 445 3.04 -6.42 -24.44
C SER A 445 1.52 -6.56 -24.45
N THR A 446 1.06 -7.81 -24.53
CA THR A 446 -0.34 -8.19 -24.29
C THR A 446 -0.51 -9.14 -23.12
N GLU A 447 -1.74 -9.58 -22.85
CA GLU A 447 -1.93 -10.80 -22.06
C GLU A 447 -1.31 -12.03 -22.78
N VAL A 448 -1.21 -13.13 -22.04
CA VAL A 448 -0.85 -14.45 -22.60
C VAL A 448 -1.82 -14.79 -23.74
N SER A 449 -1.25 -15.11 -24.90
CA SER A 449 -1.98 -15.45 -26.12
C SER A 449 -1.89 -16.94 -26.43
N TYR A 450 -0.69 -17.52 -26.42
CA TYR A 450 -0.48 -18.92 -26.74
C TYR A 450 0.64 -19.56 -25.93
N ILE A 451 0.61 -20.89 -25.90
CA ILE A 451 1.61 -21.73 -25.24
C ILE A 451 2.45 -22.40 -26.31
N LYS A 452 3.77 -22.25 -26.23
CA LYS A 452 4.71 -22.89 -27.14
C LYS A 452 5.39 -24.08 -26.47
N LEU A 453 5.33 -25.23 -27.13
CA LEU A 453 6.10 -26.42 -26.79
C LEU A 453 7.52 -26.32 -27.36
N ASN A 454 8.54 -26.54 -26.54
CA ASN A 454 9.95 -26.51 -26.94
C ASN A 454 10.46 -27.88 -27.45
N ILE A 455 9.84 -28.44 -28.49
CA ILE A 455 10.35 -29.60 -29.24
C ILE A 455 10.07 -29.42 -30.73
N THR A 456 11.02 -29.78 -31.58
CA THR A 456 10.90 -29.65 -33.05
C THR A 456 10.85 -30.99 -33.81
N ASP A 457 11.06 -32.13 -33.15
CA ASP A 457 11.22 -33.43 -33.85
C ASP A 457 10.30 -34.55 -33.33
N ASN A 458 10.15 -35.59 -34.15
CA ASN A 458 9.47 -36.84 -33.78
C ASN A 458 10.26 -37.54 -32.66
N ILE A 459 9.56 -37.94 -31.59
CA ILE A 459 10.20 -38.59 -30.44
C ILE A 459 10.11 -40.10 -30.60
N ILE A 460 11.24 -40.78 -30.51
CA ILE A 460 11.32 -42.25 -30.49
C ILE A 460 11.65 -42.67 -29.07
N ILE A 461 10.79 -43.50 -28.48
CA ILE A 461 10.94 -43.97 -27.09
C ILE A 461 10.65 -45.46 -26.98
N ARG A 462 10.98 -46.07 -25.85
CA ARG A 462 10.52 -47.40 -25.47
C ARG A 462 9.38 -47.32 -24.47
N SER A 463 8.65 -48.40 -24.35
CA SER A 463 7.58 -48.51 -23.35
C SER A 463 8.18 -48.48 -21.94
N GLY A 464 7.90 -47.40 -21.22
CA GLY A 464 8.46 -47.12 -19.90
C GLY A 464 9.53 -46.02 -19.87
N ASP A 465 9.83 -45.35 -20.98
CA ASP A 465 10.78 -44.23 -21.03
C ASP A 465 10.15 -42.88 -20.64
N TYR A 466 11.03 -41.92 -20.32
CA TYR A 466 10.67 -40.53 -20.05
C TYR A 466 10.65 -39.69 -21.33
N ILE A 467 9.65 -38.81 -21.47
CA ILE A 467 9.60 -37.79 -22.52
C ILE A 467 9.72 -36.42 -21.85
N PRO A 468 10.90 -35.79 -21.84
CA PRO A 468 11.05 -34.48 -21.23
C PRO A 468 10.47 -33.38 -22.12
N LEU A 469 9.34 -32.80 -21.70
CA LEU A 469 8.67 -31.71 -22.40
C LEU A 469 8.71 -30.43 -21.58
N SER A 470 8.85 -29.28 -22.23
CA SER A 470 8.71 -27.98 -21.58
C SER A 470 7.86 -27.02 -22.41
N PHE A 471 7.00 -26.28 -21.72
CA PHE A 471 6.11 -25.29 -22.33
C PHE A 471 6.44 -23.89 -21.83
N SER A 472 6.27 -22.91 -22.70
CA SER A 472 6.55 -21.49 -22.42
C SER A 472 5.41 -20.60 -22.91
N LEU A 473 5.20 -19.47 -22.23
CA LEU A 473 4.11 -18.52 -22.49
C LEU A 473 4.55 -17.41 -23.44
N TYR A 474 3.69 -17.08 -24.40
CA TYR A 474 3.90 -16.02 -25.37
C TYR A 474 2.69 -15.10 -25.46
N ASP A 475 2.96 -13.83 -25.73
CA ASP A 475 1.96 -12.79 -25.99
C ASP A 475 1.61 -12.72 -27.50
N GLU A 476 0.66 -11.87 -27.90
CA GLU A 476 0.24 -11.73 -29.31
C GLU A 476 1.33 -11.12 -30.20
N TYR A 477 2.35 -10.48 -29.62
CA TYR A 477 3.52 -9.98 -30.34
C TYR A 477 4.61 -11.06 -30.51
N ASN A 478 4.32 -12.32 -30.17
CA ASN A 478 5.29 -13.42 -30.13
C ASN A 478 6.46 -13.15 -29.16
N LYS A 479 6.26 -12.33 -28.12
CA LYS A 479 7.27 -12.12 -27.08
C LYS A 479 7.12 -13.15 -25.98
N TYR A 480 8.25 -13.70 -25.56
CA TYR A 480 8.31 -14.56 -24.39
C TYR A 480 7.91 -13.77 -23.14
N ILE A 481 6.97 -14.32 -22.37
CA ILE A 481 6.52 -13.74 -21.11
C ILE A 481 7.40 -14.31 -20.00
N ASP A 482 8.35 -13.51 -19.51
CA ASP A 482 9.19 -13.85 -18.35
C ASP A 482 8.53 -13.38 -17.05
N ALA A 483 7.43 -14.01 -16.67
CA ALA A 483 6.71 -13.63 -15.46
C ALA A 483 7.46 -13.99 -14.18
N LYS A 484 8.16 -13.00 -13.63
CA LYS A 484 8.67 -13.03 -12.27
C LYS A 484 7.47 -13.12 -11.31
N TYR A 485 7.63 -13.84 -10.19
CA TYR A 485 6.63 -13.94 -9.10
C TYR A 485 5.41 -14.86 -9.34
N ASN A 486 5.51 -15.89 -10.18
CA ASN A 486 4.48 -16.95 -10.34
C ASN A 486 3.07 -16.45 -10.73
N ALA A 487 2.99 -15.38 -11.52
CA ALA A 487 1.71 -14.77 -11.92
C ALA A 487 0.76 -15.70 -12.70
N PHE A 488 1.26 -16.82 -13.23
CA PHE A 488 0.52 -17.76 -14.10
C PHE A 488 0.47 -19.20 -13.53
N SER A 489 0.66 -19.38 -12.22
CA SER A 489 0.67 -20.73 -11.60
C SER A 489 -0.68 -21.45 -11.60
N ASP A 490 -1.74 -20.73 -11.94
CA ASP A 490 -3.10 -21.26 -12.11
C ASP A 490 -3.29 -22.02 -13.42
N ILE A 491 -2.42 -21.81 -14.43
CA ILE A 491 -2.46 -22.54 -15.71
C ILE A 491 -1.76 -23.89 -15.56
N SER A 492 -2.46 -24.99 -15.83
CA SER A 492 -1.91 -26.36 -15.83
C SER A 492 -2.20 -27.14 -17.11
N ILE A 493 -1.19 -27.84 -17.63
CA ILE A 493 -1.27 -28.66 -18.84
C ILE A 493 -1.29 -30.14 -18.46
N ARG A 494 -2.19 -30.91 -19.09
CA ARG A 494 -2.28 -32.36 -18.98
C ARG A 494 -2.06 -33.04 -20.33
N ALA A 495 -1.23 -34.08 -20.36
CA ALA A 495 -0.92 -34.85 -21.55
C ALA A 495 -1.74 -36.16 -21.64
N TYR A 496 -2.14 -36.53 -22.85
CA TYR A 496 -2.85 -37.77 -23.19
C TYR A 496 -2.32 -38.39 -24.49
N LEU A 497 -2.45 -39.71 -24.64
CA LEU A 497 -1.97 -40.43 -25.80
C LEU A 497 -3.13 -40.84 -26.71
N SER A 498 -2.96 -40.74 -28.03
CA SER A 498 -3.95 -41.22 -29.00
C SER A 498 -3.26 -41.92 -30.17
N LYS A 499 -3.75 -43.09 -30.57
CA LYS A 499 -3.12 -43.90 -31.62
C LYS A 499 -3.24 -43.23 -33.01
N LYS A 500 -2.19 -43.29 -33.84
CA LYS A 500 -2.16 -42.65 -35.17
C LYS A 500 -3.01 -43.39 -36.21
N SER A 501 -3.13 -44.71 -36.09
CA SER A 501 -4.01 -45.54 -36.94
C SER A 501 -5.24 -46.01 -36.15
N ILE A 502 -6.44 -45.61 -36.62
CA ILE A 502 -7.81 -46.04 -36.23
C ILE A 502 -8.52 -45.15 -35.17
N ASN A 503 -9.75 -44.73 -35.52
CA ASN A 503 -10.78 -44.09 -34.67
C ASN A 503 -11.34 -45.02 -33.57
N SER A 504 -10.50 -45.79 -32.89
CA SER A 504 -10.90 -46.67 -31.78
C SER A 504 -10.44 -46.06 -30.45
N LYS A 505 -11.39 -45.80 -29.54
CA LYS A 505 -11.15 -45.30 -28.17
C LYS A 505 -10.38 -46.27 -27.26
N ASP A 506 -10.01 -47.46 -27.75
CA ASP A 506 -9.44 -48.54 -26.94
C ASP A 506 -7.96 -48.85 -27.27
N SER A 507 -7.10 -47.84 -27.33
CA SER A 507 -5.67 -48.09 -27.17
C SER A 507 -5.35 -48.16 -25.68
N LYS A 508 -5.01 -49.34 -25.16
CA LYS A 508 -4.51 -49.47 -23.78
C LYS A 508 -3.14 -48.79 -23.69
N TYR A 509 -3.05 -47.72 -22.92
CA TYR A 509 -1.81 -47.04 -22.55
C TYR A 509 -1.87 -46.59 -21.09
N LEU A 510 -0.71 -46.32 -20.49
CA LEU A 510 -0.60 -45.72 -19.16
C LEU A 510 0.40 -44.55 -19.22
N LEU A 511 0.03 -43.41 -18.64
CA LEU A 511 0.89 -42.23 -18.52
C LEU A 511 1.09 -41.90 -17.04
N ASN A 512 2.34 -41.65 -16.63
CA ASN A 512 2.66 -41.12 -15.30
C ASN A 512 3.33 -39.75 -15.43
N GLY A 513 3.11 -38.86 -14.45
CA GLY A 513 3.71 -37.52 -14.47
C GLY A 513 3.20 -36.65 -15.62
N ASN A 514 1.96 -36.86 -16.06
CA ASN A 514 1.39 -36.25 -17.25
C ASN A 514 0.72 -34.89 -17.01
N ILE A 515 0.99 -34.22 -15.89
CA ILE A 515 0.46 -32.90 -15.55
C ILE A 515 1.61 -31.99 -15.12
N CYS A 516 1.64 -30.75 -15.61
CA CYS A 516 2.52 -29.68 -15.10
C CYS A 516 1.73 -28.38 -14.91
N SER A 517 2.26 -27.46 -14.10
CA SER A 517 1.75 -26.09 -13.95
C SER A 517 2.87 -25.08 -14.25
N PHE A 518 2.52 -23.89 -14.72
CA PHE A 518 3.51 -22.86 -15.04
C PHE A 518 4.13 -22.25 -13.78
N TYR A 519 5.43 -22.40 -13.60
CA TYR A 519 6.22 -21.74 -12.56
C TYR A 519 7.32 -20.92 -13.23
N ASN A 520 7.44 -19.62 -12.88
CA ASN A 520 8.28 -18.68 -13.64
C ASN A 520 8.08 -18.78 -15.17
N SER A 521 6.83 -18.90 -15.62
CA SER A 521 6.45 -18.97 -17.05
C SER A 521 6.95 -20.20 -17.82
N ILE A 522 7.37 -21.25 -17.11
CA ILE A 522 7.72 -22.55 -17.67
C ILE A 522 6.86 -23.63 -17.03
N CYS A 523 6.24 -24.48 -17.84
CA CYS A 523 5.60 -25.72 -17.41
C CYS A 523 6.57 -26.86 -17.72
N ASP A 524 7.22 -27.40 -16.70
CA ASP A 524 8.16 -28.52 -16.85
C ASP A 524 7.42 -29.85 -16.69
N LEU A 525 7.38 -30.61 -17.78
CA LEU A 525 6.81 -31.95 -17.86
C LEU A 525 7.91 -32.99 -18.08
N SER A 526 9.09 -32.75 -17.50
CA SER A 526 10.27 -33.64 -17.55
C SER A 526 10.02 -35.05 -17.03
N GLN A 527 9.01 -35.22 -16.16
CA GLN A 527 8.67 -36.49 -15.50
C GLN A 527 7.62 -37.32 -16.24
N LEU A 528 7.19 -36.91 -17.44
CA LEU A 528 6.22 -37.67 -18.24
C LEU A 528 6.81 -39.03 -18.63
N ARG A 529 6.15 -40.11 -18.23
CA ARG A 529 6.53 -41.49 -18.54
C ARG A 529 5.42 -42.19 -19.32
N VAL A 530 5.77 -42.83 -20.43
CA VAL A 530 4.79 -43.42 -21.37
C VAL A 530 4.93 -44.94 -21.44
N PHE A 531 3.83 -45.66 -21.19
CA PHE A 531 3.73 -47.11 -21.36
C PHE A 531 2.69 -47.42 -22.44
N ALA A 532 3.13 -47.92 -23.59
CA ALA A 532 2.27 -48.22 -24.73
C ALA A 532 2.88 -49.30 -25.62
N ASN A 533 2.08 -49.91 -26.51
CA ASN A 533 2.56 -50.94 -27.44
C ASN A 533 3.43 -50.33 -28.54
N ASN A 534 4.18 -51.18 -29.26
CA ASN A 534 4.94 -50.73 -30.42
C ASN A 534 3.99 -50.23 -31.51
N ASP A 535 3.91 -48.92 -31.66
CA ASP A 535 3.12 -48.22 -32.66
C ASP A 535 3.49 -46.73 -32.69
N SER A 536 2.87 -46.00 -33.62
CA SER A 536 2.91 -44.54 -33.67
C SER A 536 1.71 -43.93 -32.95
N TYR A 537 1.99 -43.00 -32.05
CA TYR A 537 1.01 -42.26 -31.25
C TYR A 537 1.13 -40.75 -31.47
N PHE A 538 0.03 -40.04 -31.23
CA PHE A 538 -0.01 -38.60 -31.00
C PHE A 538 -0.16 -38.35 -29.50
N LEU A 539 0.81 -37.63 -28.94
CA LEU A 539 0.70 -37.04 -27.61
C LEU A 539 -0.02 -35.70 -27.73
N LYS A 540 -1.21 -35.62 -27.13
CA LYS A 540 -2.11 -34.45 -27.11
C LYS A 540 -2.03 -33.77 -25.74
N PHE A 541 -2.33 -32.47 -25.70
CA PHE A 541 -2.30 -31.67 -24.49
C PHE A 541 -3.63 -30.93 -24.29
N GLU A 542 -4.13 -30.92 -23.06
CA GLU A 542 -5.32 -30.16 -22.66
C GLU A 542 -4.99 -29.30 -21.44
N ILE A 543 -5.74 -28.22 -21.23
CA ILE A 543 -5.60 -27.36 -20.06
C ILE A 543 -6.63 -27.75 -19.02
N GLU A 544 -6.15 -28.07 -17.81
CA GLU A 544 -6.98 -28.65 -16.76
C GLU A 544 -7.58 -27.59 -15.83
N ASN A 545 -6.82 -26.53 -15.52
CA ASN A 545 -7.26 -25.41 -14.70
C ASN A 545 -6.97 -24.11 -15.44
N HIS A 546 -8.01 -23.40 -15.84
CA HIS A 546 -7.90 -22.02 -16.29
C HIS A 546 -9.22 -21.30 -16.05
N ASN A 547 -9.17 -20.21 -15.29
CA ASN A 547 -10.35 -19.40 -14.99
C ASN A 547 -10.76 -18.48 -16.15
N SER A 548 -10.02 -18.46 -17.25
CA SER A 548 -10.32 -17.62 -18.42
C SER A 548 -10.94 -18.44 -19.55
N ASN A 549 -11.82 -17.80 -20.33
CA ASN A 549 -12.47 -18.37 -21.51
C ASN A 549 -11.53 -18.59 -22.72
N LYS A 550 -10.24 -18.24 -22.62
CA LYS A 550 -9.26 -18.45 -23.71
C LYS A 550 -8.90 -19.94 -23.83
N VAL A 551 -9.08 -20.47 -25.04
CA VAL A 551 -8.66 -21.82 -25.44
C VAL A 551 -7.26 -21.71 -26.04
N PHE A 552 -6.32 -22.49 -25.51
CA PHE A 552 -4.96 -22.56 -26.05
C PHE A 552 -4.79 -23.86 -26.84
N ASP A 553 -4.51 -23.77 -28.13
CA ASP A 553 -4.18 -24.93 -28.95
C ASP A 553 -2.69 -25.22 -28.87
N ILE A 554 -2.36 -26.44 -28.42
CA ILE A 554 -0.97 -26.92 -28.31
C ILE A 554 -0.78 -28.00 -29.37
N ALA A 555 0.30 -27.89 -30.15
CA ALA A 555 0.61 -28.86 -31.18
C ALA A 555 0.81 -30.29 -30.61
N ASN A 556 0.26 -31.28 -31.29
CA ASN A 556 0.46 -32.68 -30.94
C ASN A 556 1.89 -33.12 -31.28
N VAL A 557 2.47 -33.98 -30.45
CA VAL A 557 3.80 -34.56 -30.69
C VAL A 557 3.65 -35.99 -31.23
N ASN A 558 4.37 -36.30 -32.31
CA ASN A 558 4.49 -37.67 -32.79
C ASN A 558 5.44 -38.46 -31.87
N VAL A 559 4.94 -39.55 -31.30
CA VAL A 559 5.71 -40.46 -30.46
C VAL A 559 5.69 -41.85 -31.09
N THR A 560 6.86 -42.38 -31.43
CA THR A 560 7.02 -43.76 -31.92
C THR A 560 7.56 -44.62 -30.80
N VAL A 561 6.82 -45.65 -30.42
CA VAL A 561 7.27 -46.59 -29.38
C VAL A 561 7.96 -47.78 -30.04
N ILE A 562 9.24 -48.01 -29.74
CA ILE A 562 10.06 -49.10 -30.29
C ILE A 562 10.26 -50.25 -29.29
N ASN A 563 10.85 -51.36 -29.73
CA ASN A 563 11.12 -52.56 -28.91
C ASN A 563 12.28 -52.35 -27.91
N CYS A 564 12.41 -53.27 -26.95
CA CYS A 564 13.39 -53.24 -25.84
C CYS A 564 14.84 -53.55 -26.27
N ASP A 565 15.82 -53.13 -25.44
CA ASP A 565 17.26 -53.37 -25.64
C ASP A 565 17.74 -54.79 -25.31
N GLU A 566 18.93 -55.19 -25.79
CA GLU A 566 19.54 -56.53 -25.59
C GLU A 566 19.73 -56.96 -24.11
N TYR A 567 19.73 -56.02 -23.16
CA TYR A 567 19.90 -56.29 -21.72
C TYR A 567 18.62 -56.10 -20.90
N GLN A 568 17.50 -55.74 -21.54
CA GLN A 568 16.19 -55.59 -20.92
C GLN A 568 15.28 -56.75 -21.31
N ILE A 569 14.43 -57.17 -20.38
CA ILE A 569 13.49 -58.28 -20.56
C ILE A 569 12.14 -57.72 -21.01
N GLN A 570 11.64 -58.22 -22.13
CA GLN A 570 10.35 -57.82 -22.69
C GLN A 570 9.21 -58.60 -22.01
N SER A 571 8.30 -57.90 -21.31
CA SER A 571 7.14 -58.51 -20.63
C SER A 571 5.81 -57.97 -21.19
N LEU A 572 4.75 -58.79 -21.20
CA LEU A 572 3.42 -58.39 -21.66
C LEU A 572 2.48 -58.22 -20.46
N LYS A 573 2.08 -56.97 -20.14
CA LYS A 573 1.20 -56.64 -19.00
C LYS A 573 -0.06 -55.92 -19.46
N ASN A 574 -1.23 -56.49 -19.15
CA ASN A 574 -2.56 -55.96 -19.53
C ASN A 574 -2.75 -55.69 -21.04
N GLY A 575 -1.99 -56.38 -21.89
CA GLY A 575 -1.99 -56.19 -23.34
C GLY A 575 -1.07 -55.05 -23.81
N ILE A 576 -0.16 -54.56 -22.96
CA ILE A 576 0.92 -53.62 -23.30
C ILE A 576 2.28 -54.32 -23.17
N ASN A 577 3.12 -54.26 -24.20
CA ASN A 577 4.52 -54.65 -24.14
C ASN A 577 5.29 -53.63 -23.29
N VAL A 578 5.84 -54.07 -22.16
CA VAL A 578 6.64 -53.25 -21.23
C VAL A 578 8.06 -53.76 -21.27
N CYS A 579 9.01 -52.85 -21.44
CA CYS A 579 10.43 -53.16 -21.29
C CYS A 579 10.78 -53.13 -19.81
N GLU A 580 11.24 -54.25 -19.27
CA GLU A 580 11.56 -54.40 -17.86
C GLU A 580 13.03 -54.70 -17.66
N ASP A 581 13.62 -54.08 -16.65
CA ASP A 581 14.97 -54.44 -16.23
C ASP A 581 14.97 -55.83 -15.52
N PRO A 582 16.01 -56.66 -15.70
CA PRO A 582 16.07 -58.06 -15.26
C PRO A 582 15.93 -58.29 -13.74
N ILE A 583 15.11 -59.26 -13.32
CA ILE A 583 14.73 -59.67 -11.96
C ILE A 583 15.76 -60.62 -11.40
N CYS A 584 16.66 -60.10 -10.57
CA CYS A 584 17.51 -60.88 -9.68
C CYS A 584 16.73 -61.37 -8.44
N ASP A 585 17.32 -62.32 -7.71
CA ASP A 585 16.87 -62.81 -6.40
C ASP A 585 16.32 -61.68 -5.51
N GLU A 586 15.19 -61.90 -4.84
CA GLU A 586 14.64 -60.90 -3.90
C GLU A 586 15.64 -60.53 -2.81
N LYS A 587 16.54 -61.45 -2.45
CA LYS A 587 17.65 -61.19 -1.52
C LYS A 587 18.76 -60.35 -2.13
N CYS A 588 18.83 -60.30 -3.45
CA CYS A 588 19.79 -59.47 -4.15
C CYS A 588 19.28 -58.05 -4.32
N ASN A 589 19.83 -57.16 -3.49
CA ASN A 589 19.41 -55.78 -3.50
C ASN A 589 20.05 -54.99 -4.66
N ARG A 590 19.27 -54.65 -5.71
CA ARG A 590 19.72 -53.90 -6.90
C ARG A 590 20.24 -52.47 -6.63
N GLN A 591 20.07 -51.95 -5.42
CA GLN A 591 20.67 -50.66 -5.03
C GLN A 591 22.10 -50.85 -4.51
N HIS A 592 22.35 -52.01 -3.92
CA HIS A 592 23.63 -52.38 -3.32
C HIS A 592 24.42 -53.29 -4.24
N SER A 593 23.87 -53.59 -5.41
CA SER A 593 24.48 -54.45 -6.40
C SER A 593 23.97 -54.15 -7.81
N THR A 594 24.74 -54.46 -8.84
CA THR A 594 24.26 -54.36 -10.24
C THR A 594 23.73 -55.72 -10.70
N CYS A 595 22.47 -55.76 -11.15
CA CYS A 595 21.77 -56.97 -11.61
C CYS A 595 21.90 -57.12 -13.12
N ILE A 596 22.47 -58.24 -13.57
CA ILE A 596 22.72 -58.50 -15.00
C ILE A 596 22.20 -59.88 -15.41
N PRO A 597 21.73 -60.03 -16.66
CA PRO A 597 21.30 -61.32 -17.16
C PRO A 597 22.49 -62.26 -17.30
N LYS A 598 22.31 -63.49 -16.81
CA LYS A 598 23.35 -64.53 -16.82
C LYS A 598 23.64 -65.01 -18.25
N TYR A 599 22.65 -64.91 -19.16
CA TYR A 599 22.72 -65.26 -20.59
C TYR A 599 21.87 -64.28 -21.43
N LYS A 600 22.15 -64.12 -22.75
CA LYS A 600 21.31 -63.32 -23.68
C LYS A 600 20.03 -64.09 -24.08
N ASN A 601 18.91 -63.39 -24.31
CA ASN A 601 17.57 -63.87 -24.74
C ASN A 601 16.70 -64.59 -23.70
N ILE A 602 16.29 -63.89 -22.63
CA ILE A 602 15.37 -64.38 -21.60
C ILE A 602 13.97 -63.75 -21.81
N THR A 603 12.92 -64.56 -21.90
CA THR A 603 11.51 -64.11 -22.06
C THR A 603 10.72 -64.08 -20.76
N ILE A 604 11.25 -64.68 -19.70
CA ILE A 604 10.64 -64.73 -18.37
C ILE A 604 11.60 -64.05 -17.41
N ASN A 605 11.17 -62.91 -16.89
CA ASN A 605 11.94 -62.11 -15.98
C ASN A 605 12.01 -62.81 -14.60
N SER A 606 12.98 -63.72 -14.38
CA SER A 606 13.08 -64.54 -13.15
C SER A 606 14.43 -64.50 -12.46
N VAL A 607 14.37 -64.62 -11.13
CA VAL A 607 15.48 -64.60 -10.16
C VAL A 607 16.68 -65.47 -10.55
N GLU A 608 16.43 -66.70 -11.00
CA GLU A 608 17.45 -67.73 -11.22
C GLU A 608 18.36 -67.47 -12.43
N ASN A 609 17.92 -66.59 -13.34
CA ASN A 609 18.57 -66.32 -14.61
C ASN A 609 19.41 -65.02 -14.61
N ASN A 610 19.51 -64.34 -13.47
CA ASN A 610 20.20 -63.05 -13.32
C ASN A 610 21.17 -63.10 -12.09
N ILE A 611 22.32 -62.41 -12.13
CA ILE A 611 23.35 -62.46 -11.06
C ILE A 611 23.64 -61.09 -10.43
N CYS A 612 24.22 -61.10 -9.21
CA CYS A 612 24.31 -59.96 -8.30
C CYS A 612 25.74 -59.62 -7.86
N ARG A 613 26.16 -58.38 -8.09
CA ARG A 613 27.52 -57.88 -7.77
C ARG A 613 27.48 -56.70 -6.80
N CYS A 614 28.03 -56.83 -5.58
CA CYS A 614 27.94 -55.82 -4.51
C CYS A 614 28.70 -54.49 -4.79
N ASN A 615 28.12 -53.39 -4.32
CA ASN A 615 28.62 -52.01 -4.32
C ASN A 615 29.30 -51.68 -2.97
N ASP A 616 30.14 -50.63 -2.91
CA ASP A 616 30.86 -50.21 -1.69
C ASP A 616 29.92 -49.99 -0.47
N GLY A 617 30.32 -50.49 0.72
CA GLY A 617 29.58 -50.33 1.99
C GLY A 617 28.82 -51.58 2.49
N TYR A 618 28.60 -52.55 1.61
CA TYR A 618 27.85 -53.79 1.87
C TYR A 618 28.76 -55.01 1.90
N ASN A 619 28.39 -56.04 2.68
CA ASN A 619 29.10 -57.32 2.74
C ASN A 619 28.12 -58.51 2.73
N GLY A 620 28.63 -59.72 2.45
CA GLY A 620 27.85 -60.97 2.39
C GLY A 620 27.53 -61.43 0.96
N ASN A 621 27.15 -62.72 0.82
CA ASN A 621 26.95 -63.39 -0.48
C ASN A 621 25.81 -62.79 -1.34
N TYR A 622 24.93 -61.99 -0.75
CA TYR A 622 23.81 -61.31 -1.39
C TYR A 622 23.82 -59.78 -1.16
N CYS A 623 24.93 -59.24 -0.61
CA CYS A 623 25.10 -57.81 -0.32
C CYS A 623 24.14 -57.24 0.75
N ASP A 624 23.77 -58.06 1.74
CA ASP A 624 22.73 -57.74 2.73
C ASP A 624 23.26 -57.08 4.02
N ASP A 625 24.52 -57.31 4.38
CA ASP A 625 25.05 -56.82 5.66
C ASP A 625 25.60 -55.39 5.52
N LYS A 626 24.92 -54.44 6.17
CA LYS A 626 25.33 -53.04 6.27
C LYS A 626 26.37 -52.82 7.36
N ILE A 627 27.50 -52.20 7.02
CA ILE A 627 28.50 -51.79 8.02
C ILE A 627 28.08 -50.44 8.63
N LEU A 628 27.54 -50.42 9.86
CA LEU A 628 27.01 -49.22 10.53
C LEU A 628 28.08 -48.43 11.33
N PHE A 629 27.98 -47.10 11.33
CA PHE A 629 28.86 -46.20 12.09
C PHE A 629 28.65 -46.29 13.63
N ASN A 630 29.73 -46.46 14.41
CA ASN A 630 29.68 -46.58 15.87
C ASN A 630 29.93 -45.24 16.60
N SER A 631 28.88 -44.59 17.11
CA SER A 631 28.93 -43.27 17.79
C SER A 631 29.06 -43.30 19.33
N ARG A 632 29.16 -44.49 19.97
CA ARG A 632 29.07 -44.62 21.44
C ARG A 632 30.12 -43.82 22.22
N LYS A 633 31.38 -43.81 21.76
CA LYS A 633 32.48 -43.09 22.45
C LYS A 633 32.27 -41.57 22.45
N ILE A 634 31.72 -41.01 21.38
CA ILE A 634 31.48 -39.57 21.21
C ILE A 634 30.31 -39.12 22.09
N LYS A 635 29.22 -39.90 22.11
CA LYS A 635 28.05 -39.62 22.96
C LYS A 635 28.42 -39.58 24.45
N LYS A 636 29.29 -40.47 24.93
CA LYS A 636 29.76 -40.47 26.32
C LYS A 636 30.44 -39.16 26.71
N ILE A 637 31.27 -38.59 25.84
CA ILE A 637 31.94 -37.29 26.07
C ILE A 637 30.90 -36.17 26.15
N ILE A 638 29.99 -36.12 25.17
CA ILE A 638 28.86 -35.18 25.08
C ILE A 638 28.03 -35.19 26.38
N TYR A 639 27.58 -36.35 26.85
CA TYR A 639 26.75 -36.46 28.06
C TYR A 639 27.45 -35.93 29.30
N ILE A 640 28.76 -36.20 29.48
CA ILE A 640 29.51 -35.72 30.64
C ILE A 640 29.60 -34.18 30.61
N THR A 641 29.97 -33.59 29.47
CA THR A 641 30.11 -32.13 29.34
C THR A 641 28.78 -31.38 29.48
N PHE A 642 27.70 -31.88 28.88
CA PHE A 642 26.40 -31.23 28.95
C PHE A 642 25.73 -31.44 30.31
N GLY A 643 25.88 -32.61 30.92
CA GLY A 643 25.33 -32.91 32.25
C GLY A 643 25.83 -31.92 33.32
N SER A 644 27.13 -31.59 33.29
CA SER A 644 27.70 -30.58 34.21
C SER A 644 27.12 -29.18 33.99
N LEU A 645 26.98 -28.73 32.74
CA LEU A 645 26.48 -27.39 32.42
C LEU A 645 24.98 -27.24 32.73
N PHE A 646 24.20 -28.29 32.42
CA PHE A 646 22.78 -28.34 32.75
C PHE A 646 22.55 -28.19 34.26
N PHE A 647 23.33 -28.90 35.08
CA PHE A 647 23.25 -28.80 36.53
C PHE A 647 23.59 -27.38 37.03
N CYS A 648 24.61 -26.73 36.47
CA CYS A 648 24.92 -25.34 36.78
C CYS A 648 23.78 -24.37 36.44
N ILE A 649 23.15 -24.51 35.27
CA ILE A 649 22.01 -23.67 34.86
C ILE A 649 20.79 -23.94 35.74
N LEU A 650 20.55 -25.19 36.13
CA LEU A 650 19.46 -25.56 37.02
C LEU A 650 19.63 -24.93 38.41
N ILE A 651 20.83 -25.01 38.99
CA ILE A 651 21.14 -24.33 40.27
C ILE A 651 20.90 -22.83 40.16
N ASN A 652 21.39 -22.19 39.10
CA ASN A 652 21.18 -20.75 38.89
C ASN A 652 19.69 -20.41 38.70
N THR A 653 18.92 -21.27 38.05
CA THR A 653 17.48 -21.07 37.88
C THR A 653 16.73 -21.21 39.20
N ILE A 654 17.09 -22.20 40.04
CA ILE A 654 16.56 -22.33 41.41
C ILE A 654 16.94 -21.10 42.24
N PHE A 655 18.18 -20.62 42.13
CA PHE A 655 18.65 -19.41 42.80
C PHE A 655 17.82 -18.17 42.41
N LEU A 656 17.44 -18.03 41.13
CA LEU A 656 16.56 -16.96 40.66
C LEU A 656 15.11 -17.11 41.18
N ILE A 657 14.59 -18.34 41.28
CA ILE A 657 13.25 -18.61 41.81
C ILE A 657 13.18 -18.21 43.29
N VAL A 658 14.18 -18.59 44.09
CA VAL A 658 14.27 -18.24 45.51
C VAL A 658 14.37 -16.72 45.69
N ASN A 659 15.06 -16.03 44.78
CA ASN A 659 15.28 -14.58 44.85
C ASN A 659 14.34 -13.77 43.95
N LYS A 660 13.19 -14.32 43.53
CA LYS A 660 12.28 -13.67 42.57
C LYS A 660 11.77 -12.30 43.01
N GLU A 661 11.67 -12.07 44.33
CA GLU A 661 11.16 -10.83 44.93
C GLU A 661 12.24 -9.77 45.10
N LYS A 662 13.52 -10.13 44.88
CA LYS A 662 14.61 -9.16 44.95
C LYS A 662 14.48 -8.16 43.80
N ARG A 663 14.66 -6.87 44.13
CA ARG A 663 14.44 -5.74 43.23
C ARG A 663 15.14 -5.89 41.87
N VAL A 664 16.43 -6.26 41.85
CA VAL A 664 17.18 -6.53 40.62
C VAL A 664 16.54 -7.59 39.71
N VAL A 665 15.95 -8.65 40.26
CA VAL A 665 15.31 -9.74 39.49
C VAL A 665 13.95 -9.28 38.98
N PHE A 666 13.20 -8.56 39.81
CA PHE A 666 11.89 -8.03 39.48
C PHE A 666 11.96 -7.02 38.32
N GLU A 667 12.81 -6.00 38.43
CA GLU A 667 12.89 -4.89 37.46
C GLU A 667 13.51 -5.30 36.12
N THR A 668 14.52 -6.18 36.14
CA THR A 668 15.10 -6.71 34.89
C THR A 668 14.15 -7.71 34.21
N GLY A 669 13.30 -8.38 34.99
CA GLY A 669 12.16 -9.19 34.53
C GLY A 669 12.35 -10.69 34.75
N TYR A 670 11.80 -11.19 35.87
CA TYR A 670 11.86 -12.60 36.28
C TYR A 670 11.55 -13.61 35.16
N PHE A 671 10.40 -13.48 34.50
CA PHE A 671 10.00 -14.44 33.45
C PHE A 671 10.97 -14.45 32.26
N LYS A 672 11.59 -13.31 31.93
CA LYS A 672 12.59 -13.23 30.85
C LYS A 672 13.80 -14.10 31.18
N HIS A 673 14.26 -14.08 32.43
CA HIS A 673 15.40 -14.89 32.90
C HIS A 673 15.08 -16.38 32.89
N ILE A 674 13.87 -16.77 33.30
CA ILE A 674 13.43 -18.16 33.24
C ILE A 674 13.36 -18.66 31.78
N PHE A 675 12.73 -17.89 30.88
CA PHE A 675 12.67 -18.26 29.46
C PHE A 675 14.06 -18.31 28.81
N PHE A 676 14.96 -17.41 29.18
CA PHE A 676 16.34 -17.44 28.72
C PHE A 676 17.07 -18.70 29.19
N SER A 677 16.96 -19.08 30.46
CA SER A 677 17.50 -20.36 30.98
C SER A 677 16.92 -21.56 30.24
N ILE A 678 15.60 -21.59 30.01
CA ILE A 678 14.93 -22.67 29.28
C ILE A 678 15.48 -22.78 27.85
N GLY A 679 15.61 -21.66 27.13
CA GLY A 679 16.15 -21.64 25.77
C GLY A 679 17.56 -22.23 25.68
N ILE A 680 18.46 -21.81 26.59
CA ILE A 680 19.83 -22.33 26.64
C ILE A 680 19.85 -23.82 26.99
N VAL A 681 19.03 -24.26 27.95
CA VAL A 681 18.89 -25.68 28.31
C VAL A 681 18.42 -26.50 27.11
N MET A 682 17.44 -26.03 26.34
CA MET A 682 16.94 -26.74 25.16
C MET A 682 18.05 -26.89 24.10
N ILE A 683 18.85 -25.86 23.84
CA ILE A 683 19.96 -25.93 22.88
C ILE A 683 21.03 -26.92 23.36
N LEU A 684 21.45 -26.85 24.63
CA LEU A 684 22.45 -27.78 25.16
C LEU A 684 21.92 -29.22 25.19
N PHE A 685 20.66 -29.42 25.57
CA PHE A 685 20.03 -30.74 25.61
C PHE A 685 19.86 -31.34 24.21
N SER A 686 19.59 -30.51 23.19
CA SER A 686 19.52 -30.96 21.80
C SER A 686 20.78 -31.70 21.38
N SER A 687 21.96 -31.24 21.83
CA SER A 687 23.25 -31.81 21.44
C SER A 687 23.45 -33.27 21.89
N THR A 688 22.64 -33.76 22.83
CA THR A 688 22.62 -35.19 23.24
C THR A 688 22.04 -36.12 22.17
N PHE A 689 21.27 -35.56 21.23
CA PHE A 689 20.67 -36.26 20.11
C PHE A 689 21.49 -36.17 18.81
N LEU A 690 22.68 -35.53 18.85
CA LEU A 690 23.63 -35.54 17.73
C LEU A 690 24.13 -36.96 17.43
N GLY A 691 24.29 -37.29 16.15
CA GLY A 691 24.53 -38.68 15.72
C GLY A 691 23.30 -39.56 15.95
N TYR A 692 22.13 -39.03 15.59
CA TYR A 692 20.86 -39.73 15.59
C TYR A 692 20.94 -41.00 14.74
N MET A 693 20.33 -42.08 15.23
CA MET A 693 20.27 -43.37 14.51
C MET A 693 18.85 -43.67 14.01
N ASN A 694 17.90 -42.76 14.29
CA ASN A 694 16.50 -42.88 13.92
C ASN A 694 15.85 -41.48 13.84
N TYR A 695 14.69 -41.45 13.19
CA TYR A 695 13.90 -40.23 12.98
C TYR A 695 13.55 -39.51 14.28
N GLY A 696 13.12 -40.24 15.31
CA GLY A 696 12.72 -39.64 16.60
C GLY A 696 13.86 -38.85 17.25
N SER A 697 15.09 -39.38 17.23
CA SER A 697 16.26 -38.66 17.74
C SER A 697 16.56 -37.42 16.90
N CYS A 698 16.39 -37.49 15.57
CA CYS A 698 16.56 -36.32 14.72
C CYS A 698 15.50 -35.24 14.97
N VAL A 699 14.23 -35.62 15.11
CA VAL A 699 13.13 -34.70 15.44
C VAL A 699 13.41 -34.00 16.77
N LEU A 700 13.87 -34.75 17.78
CA LEU A 700 14.21 -34.17 19.08
C LEU A 700 15.36 -33.15 18.97
N PHE A 701 16.43 -33.47 18.23
CA PHE A 701 17.50 -32.51 17.94
C PHE A 701 16.94 -31.23 17.29
N PHE A 702 16.17 -31.40 16.21
CA PHE A 702 15.59 -30.32 15.40
C PHE A 702 14.68 -29.39 16.21
N ILE A 703 13.71 -29.95 16.96
CA ILE A 703 12.77 -29.16 17.78
C ILE A 703 13.52 -28.42 18.87
N LEU A 704 14.36 -29.11 19.64
CA LEU A 704 14.99 -28.56 20.83
C LEU A 704 16.00 -27.45 20.47
N TYR A 705 16.79 -27.65 19.40
CA TYR A 705 17.77 -26.67 18.98
C TYR A 705 17.11 -25.37 18.50
N HIS A 706 16.20 -25.46 17.53
CA HIS A 706 15.59 -24.27 16.90
C HIS A 706 14.62 -23.52 17.83
N ASN A 707 13.81 -24.24 18.63
CA ASN A 707 12.96 -23.57 19.62
C ASN A 707 13.80 -22.95 20.74
N GLY A 708 14.87 -23.64 21.17
CA GLY A 708 15.80 -23.10 22.15
C GLY A 708 16.45 -21.81 21.67
N PHE A 709 16.97 -21.80 20.43
CA PHE A 709 17.52 -20.60 19.79
C PHE A 709 16.49 -19.46 19.72
N LEU A 710 15.29 -19.74 19.20
CA LEU A 710 14.26 -18.73 19.00
C LEU A 710 13.80 -18.10 20.33
N ILE A 711 13.63 -18.89 21.39
CA ILE A 711 13.27 -18.39 22.72
C ILE A 711 14.39 -17.46 23.24
N THR A 712 15.64 -17.89 23.17
CA THR A 712 16.80 -17.09 23.59
C THR A 712 16.89 -15.79 22.78
N TYR A 713 16.72 -15.85 21.46
CA TYR A 713 16.71 -14.69 20.57
C TYR A 713 15.59 -13.71 20.91
N CYS A 714 14.36 -14.19 21.14
CA CYS A 714 13.22 -13.35 21.48
C CYS A 714 13.44 -12.60 22.80
N VAL A 715 13.99 -13.26 23.83
CA VAL A 715 14.31 -12.62 25.10
C VAL A 715 15.35 -11.51 24.92
N VAL A 716 16.41 -11.76 24.15
CA VAL A 716 17.45 -10.75 23.86
C VAL A 716 16.86 -9.58 23.05
N LEU A 717 16.03 -9.86 22.05
CA LEU A 717 15.35 -8.84 21.23
C LEU A 717 14.43 -7.95 22.07
N ILE A 718 13.69 -8.54 23.02
CA ILE A 718 12.83 -7.80 23.95
C ILE A 718 13.66 -6.87 24.82
N HIS A 719 14.78 -7.36 25.39
CA HIS A 719 15.69 -6.52 26.18
C HIS A 719 16.25 -5.36 25.36
N LEU A 720 16.70 -5.61 24.12
CA LEU A 720 17.22 -4.56 23.25
C LEU A 720 16.13 -3.53 22.88
N GLN A 721 14.92 -3.98 22.53
CA GLN A 721 13.85 -3.06 22.16
C GLN A 721 13.36 -2.22 23.34
N LEU A 722 13.25 -2.82 24.53
CA LEU A 722 12.85 -2.12 25.75
C LEU A 722 13.84 -1.00 26.08
N ASN A 723 15.14 -1.30 25.99
CA ASN A 723 16.19 -0.31 26.25
C ASN A 723 16.37 0.70 25.11
N LEU A 724 16.04 0.36 23.86
CA LEU A 724 16.00 1.32 22.75
C LEU A 724 14.83 2.29 22.86
N ALA A 725 13.67 1.81 23.33
CA ALA A 725 12.46 2.63 23.43
C ALA A 725 12.53 3.61 24.60
N LEU A 726 13.17 3.22 25.70
CA LEU A 726 13.21 4.03 26.91
C LEU A 726 14.55 4.76 27.08
N GLY A 727 15.69 4.14 26.78
CA GLY A 727 17.02 4.74 26.97
C GLY A 727 17.28 5.96 26.08
N THR A 728 18.28 6.76 26.47
CA THR A 728 18.53 8.08 25.87
C THR A 728 19.96 8.20 25.37
N ASN A 729 20.13 8.80 24.18
CA ASN A 729 21.45 8.99 23.56
C ASN A 729 22.01 10.39 23.85
N PRO A 730 23.14 10.53 24.56
CA PRO A 730 23.77 11.82 24.81
C PRO A 730 24.33 12.51 23.54
N LYS A 731 24.57 11.77 22.44
CA LYS A 731 25.23 12.30 21.22
C LYS A 731 24.29 12.74 20.10
N GLU A 732 23.10 12.14 19.96
CA GLU A 732 22.22 12.36 18.79
C GLU A 732 21.58 13.76 18.74
N ILE A 733 21.51 14.49 19.86
CA ILE A 733 20.82 15.79 19.92
C ILE A 733 21.75 16.98 19.57
N ARG A 734 23.08 16.82 19.62
CA ARG A 734 24.03 17.89 19.20
C ARG A 734 23.98 18.23 17.71
N VAL A 735 23.41 17.37 16.87
CA VAL A 735 23.41 17.55 15.40
C VAL A 735 22.24 18.42 14.90
N ILE A 736 21.17 18.58 15.69
CA ILE A 736 19.98 19.35 15.28
C ILE A 736 20.23 20.86 15.34
N ASN A 737 21.05 21.34 16.29
CA ASN A 737 21.33 22.77 16.44
C ASN A 737 22.29 23.36 15.41
N ASN A 738 23.04 22.54 14.65
CA ASN A 738 23.94 23.06 13.60
C ASN A 738 23.26 23.18 12.23
N LYS A 739 21.97 22.84 12.09
CA LYS A 739 21.23 22.93 10.82
C LYS A 739 20.03 23.89 10.88
N SER A 740 19.81 24.59 11.99
CA SER A 740 18.66 25.49 12.19
C SER A 740 19.03 26.96 12.38
N ASP A 741 20.27 27.35 12.07
CA ASP A 741 20.75 28.75 12.20
C ASP A 741 20.94 29.47 10.85
N GLU A 742 20.18 29.09 9.82
CA GLU A 742 20.01 29.94 8.63
C GLU A 742 18.53 30.10 8.28
N ASN A 743 18.05 31.34 8.50
CA ASN A 743 16.84 31.97 7.97
C ASN A 743 15.48 31.38 8.40
N TYR A 744 14.79 32.05 9.34
CA TYR A 744 13.42 32.52 9.14
C TYR A 744 13.02 33.58 10.19
N ASP A 745 12.51 34.70 9.68
CA ASP A 745 12.21 35.95 10.38
C ASP A 745 11.19 35.84 11.52
N LYS A 746 11.52 36.54 12.63
CA LYS A 746 10.64 36.89 13.74
C LYS A 746 9.66 37.99 13.32
N SER A 747 8.46 37.62 12.84
CA SER A 747 7.25 38.44 13.02
C SER A 747 6.01 37.74 12.48
N THR A 748 5.28 36.96 13.31
CA THR A 748 3.81 36.74 13.23
C THR A 748 3.32 35.59 14.14
N VAL A 749 3.63 35.58 15.43
CA VAL A 749 2.87 34.76 16.40
C VAL A 749 2.72 35.49 17.73
N THR A 750 2.05 36.66 17.70
CA THR A 750 1.66 37.37 18.93
C THR A 750 0.23 37.92 18.89
N SER A 751 -0.65 37.45 18.00
CA SER A 751 -1.98 38.04 17.84
C SER A 751 -3.13 37.06 17.52
N LEU A 752 -3.12 35.82 18.03
CA LEU A 752 -4.24 34.88 17.82
C LEU A 752 -4.74 34.10 19.06
N LEU A 753 -4.31 34.46 20.28
CA LEU A 753 -4.86 33.87 21.52
C LEU A 753 -5.48 34.90 22.50
N GLN A 754 -5.74 36.12 22.04
CA GLN A 754 -6.60 37.09 22.73
C GLN A 754 -7.84 37.35 21.89
N ASN A 755 -8.85 36.47 21.99
CA ASN A 755 -10.27 36.80 21.91
C ASN A 755 -11.11 35.52 21.85
N LYS A 756 -11.43 34.97 23.02
CA LYS A 756 -12.75 34.38 23.31
C LYS A 756 -12.94 34.33 24.82
N ASN A 757 -14.06 34.90 25.25
CA ASN A 757 -14.65 34.92 26.59
C ASN A 757 -14.27 36.10 27.49
N LYS A 758 -14.84 37.26 27.15
CA LYS A 758 -15.26 38.28 28.13
C LYS A 758 -16.77 38.13 28.34
N GLY A 759 -17.19 38.04 29.60
CA GLY A 759 -18.57 38.28 30.02
C GLY A 759 -19.02 37.43 31.22
N PHE A 760 -18.71 37.85 32.45
CA PHE A 760 -19.68 38.24 33.49
C PHE A 760 -18.98 38.54 34.83
N TYR A 761 -19.61 39.41 35.61
CA TYR A 761 -19.12 40.30 36.67
C TYR A 761 -18.71 39.68 38.03
N ASP A 762 -17.79 40.40 38.71
CA ASP A 762 -17.62 40.70 40.14
C ASP A 762 -18.21 39.79 41.25
N LYS A 763 -17.35 39.35 42.19
CA LYS A 763 -17.32 39.82 43.61
C LYS A 763 -16.37 38.97 44.47
N SER A 764 -15.56 39.68 45.26
CA SER A 764 -14.80 39.19 46.41
C SER A 764 -15.70 38.75 47.56
N ILE A 765 -15.52 37.54 48.11
CA ILE A 765 -15.85 37.21 49.52
C ILE A 765 -14.82 36.20 50.05
N SER A 766 -14.25 36.54 51.21
CA SER A 766 -13.40 35.73 52.08
C SER A 766 -14.19 34.60 52.76
N ILE A 767 -13.65 33.39 52.78
CA ILE A 767 -14.19 32.27 53.56
C ILE A 767 -13.31 32.09 54.81
N ASN A 768 -13.55 32.94 55.81
CA ASN A 768 -13.36 32.60 57.21
C ASN A 768 -14.77 32.55 57.80
N ASP A 769 -15.51 31.48 57.52
CA ASP A 769 -16.70 31.09 58.26
C ASP A 769 -17.07 29.64 57.91
N LEU A 770 -17.26 28.83 58.95
CA LEU A 770 -17.92 27.50 59.02
C LEU A 770 -17.05 26.22 58.79
N PRO A 771 -17.32 25.13 59.55
CA PRO A 771 -16.60 24.84 60.79
C PRO A 771 -15.92 23.45 60.85
N GLU A 772 -15.19 23.26 61.95
CA GLU A 772 -14.42 22.09 62.37
C GLU A 772 -15.12 20.74 62.19
N ASN A 773 -14.81 20.03 61.10
CA ASN A 773 -14.72 18.57 61.08
C ASN A 773 -14.05 18.13 59.77
N MET A 774 -12.73 18.34 59.67
CA MET A 774 -11.83 17.58 58.80
C MET A 774 -10.37 17.99 59.08
N ARG A 775 -9.91 17.84 60.33
CA ARG A 775 -8.47 17.71 60.61
C ARG A 775 -8.09 16.25 60.48
N ASN A 776 -7.54 15.88 59.33
CA ASN A 776 -6.43 14.96 59.16
C ASN A 776 -6.31 14.62 57.67
N TYR A 777 -5.40 15.31 56.97
CA TYR A 777 -4.50 14.75 55.95
C TYR A 777 -3.69 15.93 55.39
N SER A 778 -2.65 16.31 56.12
CA SER A 778 -1.56 17.11 55.59
C SER A 778 -0.62 16.20 54.81
N GLU A 779 -0.79 16.11 53.50
CA GLU A 779 0.33 15.80 52.61
C GLU A 779 0.30 16.76 51.42
N LYS A 780 1.40 17.51 51.29
CA LYS A 780 1.71 18.40 50.18
C LYS A 780 1.55 17.65 48.86
N LYS A 781 0.45 17.93 48.14
CA LYS A 781 0.38 17.68 46.70
C LYS A 781 1.30 18.68 46.00
N VAL A 782 2.53 18.28 45.75
CA VAL A 782 3.36 18.83 44.69
C VAL A 782 2.63 18.51 43.39
N HIS A 783 1.97 19.52 42.81
CA HIS A 783 1.35 19.43 41.50
C HIS A 783 2.46 19.25 40.45
N PHE A 784 2.79 17.99 40.11
CA PHE A 784 3.51 17.68 38.89
C PHE A 784 2.54 17.87 37.72
N SER A 785 2.64 19.01 37.03
CA SER A 785 2.04 19.17 35.70
C SER A 785 2.80 18.28 34.73
N ILE A 786 2.33 17.03 34.56
CA ILE A 786 2.86 16.13 33.55
C ILE A 786 2.49 16.73 32.18
N GLN A 787 3.50 17.20 31.43
CA GLN A 787 3.34 17.61 30.05
C GLN A 787 2.72 16.45 29.25
N ALA A 788 1.61 16.71 28.54
CA ALA A 788 0.90 15.72 27.72
C ALA A 788 1.80 15.04 26.67
N GLU A 789 2.91 15.68 26.31
CA GLU A 789 3.92 15.18 25.37
C GLU A 789 4.68 13.96 25.93
N ASN A 790 5.06 13.97 27.21
CA ASN A 790 5.75 12.85 27.87
C ASN A 790 4.84 11.62 28.08
N ILE A 791 3.54 11.84 28.26
CA ILE A 791 2.55 10.74 28.33
C ILE A 791 2.36 10.13 26.94
N ASN A 792 2.29 10.95 25.90
CA ASN A 792 2.14 10.49 24.52
C ASN A 792 3.38 9.71 24.04
N THR A 793 4.60 10.14 24.38
CA THR A 793 5.83 9.39 24.06
C THR A 793 5.89 8.07 24.79
N LEU A 794 5.57 8.03 26.10
CA LEU A 794 5.48 6.78 26.86
C LEU A 794 4.39 5.85 26.31
N PHE A 795 3.23 6.38 25.92
CA PHE A 795 2.16 5.60 25.28
C PHE A 795 2.62 4.99 23.95
N ASN A 796 3.32 5.75 23.12
CA ASN A 796 3.91 5.25 21.88
C ASN A 796 4.97 4.17 22.13
N ASN A 797 5.78 4.32 23.18
CA ASN A 797 6.77 3.31 23.58
C ASN A 797 6.11 2.02 24.07
N ILE A 798 5.09 2.12 24.95
CA ILE A 798 4.29 0.98 25.41
C ILE A 798 3.61 0.29 24.22
N ARG A 799 3.01 1.06 23.31
CA ARG A 799 2.37 0.54 22.10
C ARG A 799 3.38 -0.21 21.23
N THR A 800 4.57 0.35 21.02
CA THR A 800 5.63 -0.26 20.20
C THR A 800 6.10 -1.59 20.80
N ILE A 801 6.30 -1.64 22.12
CA ILE A 801 6.73 -2.85 22.83
C ILE A 801 5.62 -3.90 22.85
N ASN A 802 4.37 -3.53 23.11
CA ASN A 802 3.23 -4.45 23.06
C ASN A 802 3.03 -5.02 21.65
N ILE A 803 3.18 -4.20 20.59
CA ILE A 803 3.17 -4.68 19.21
C ILE A 803 4.31 -5.69 18.98
N LEU A 804 5.50 -5.45 19.53
CA LEU A 804 6.60 -6.42 19.45
C LEU A 804 6.25 -7.75 20.12
N TYR A 805 5.70 -7.73 21.35
CA TYR A 805 5.27 -8.95 22.03
C TYR A 805 4.19 -9.70 21.25
N SER A 806 3.18 -9.00 20.70
CA SER A 806 2.16 -9.59 19.84
C SER A 806 2.76 -10.21 18.57
N LYS A 807 3.71 -9.52 17.92
CA LYS A 807 4.42 -10.04 16.74
C LYS A 807 5.23 -11.30 17.07
N ILE A 808 5.97 -11.29 18.17
CA ILE A 808 6.74 -12.45 18.65
C ILE A 808 5.81 -13.63 18.92
N TYR A 809 4.69 -13.40 19.61
CA TYR A 809 3.73 -14.45 19.95
C TYR A 809 3.09 -15.08 18.71
N ILE A 810 2.60 -14.25 17.78
CA ILE A 810 2.03 -14.72 16.51
C ILE A 810 3.08 -15.47 15.70
N PHE A 811 4.29 -14.92 15.59
CA PHE A 811 5.39 -15.57 14.89
C PHE A 811 5.73 -16.94 15.50
N TYR A 812 5.79 -17.05 16.82
CA TYR A 812 6.08 -18.30 17.50
C TYR A 812 4.99 -19.35 17.28
N ILE A 813 3.71 -18.96 17.28
CA ILE A 813 2.60 -19.87 16.95
C ILE A 813 2.73 -20.38 15.51
N LEU A 814 2.96 -19.49 14.55
CA LEU A 814 3.13 -19.87 13.15
C LEU A 814 4.36 -20.77 12.95
N PHE A 815 5.46 -20.46 13.63
CA PHE A 815 6.66 -21.29 13.64
C PHE A 815 6.38 -22.68 14.21
N ALA A 816 5.68 -22.77 15.34
CA ALA A 816 5.31 -24.05 15.95
C ALA A 816 4.41 -24.90 15.03
N ILE A 817 3.41 -24.28 14.39
CA ILE A 817 2.53 -24.96 13.42
C ILE A 817 3.35 -25.47 12.23
N PHE A 818 4.22 -24.63 11.67
CA PHE A 818 5.10 -25.00 10.57
C PHE A 818 6.00 -26.19 10.92
N MET A 819 6.61 -26.16 12.11
CA MET A 819 7.44 -27.26 12.63
C MET A 819 6.63 -28.56 12.76
N ILE A 820 5.42 -28.49 13.34
CA ILE A 820 4.53 -29.65 13.49
C ILE A 820 4.16 -30.23 12.13
N ILE A 821 3.81 -29.40 11.15
CA ILE A 821 3.45 -29.86 9.80
C ILE A 821 4.65 -30.57 9.16
N ILE A 822 5.84 -29.95 9.17
CA ILE A 822 7.05 -30.55 8.58
C ILE A 822 7.37 -31.89 9.24
N ILE A 823 7.37 -31.94 10.58
CA ILE A 823 7.68 -33.16 11.34
C ILE A 823 6.64 -34.24 11.08
N SER A 824 5.36 -33.87 10.96
CA SER A 824 4.27 -34.83 10.72
C SER A 824 4.35 -35.39 9.30
N VAL A 825 4.55 -34.53 8.29
CA VAL A 825 4.67 -34.94 6.89
C VAL A 825 5.90 -35.82 6.68
N LEU A 826 7.06 -35.40 7.19
CA LEU A 826 8.30 -36.17 7.08
C LEU A 826 8.27 -37.43 7.95
N GLY A 827 7.54 -37.41 9.07
CA GLY A 827 7.34 -38.57 9.93
C GLY A 827 6.45 -39.62 9.27
N ILE A 828 5.38 -39.21 8.60
CA ILE A 828 4.56 -40.10 7.77
C ILE A 828 5.41 -40.66 6.63
N LYS A 829 6.28 -39.85 6.02
CA LYS A 829 7.20 -40.29 4.96
C LYS A 829 8.23 -41.30 5.48
N ASP A 830 8.90 -41.05 6.60
CA ASP A 830 9.87 -41.98 7.21
C ASP A 830 9.19 -43.27 7.68
N LYS A 831 7.95 -43.19 8.20
CA LYS A 831 7.17 -44.36 8.59
C LYS A 831 6.77 -45.19 7.37
N LYS A 832 6.28 -44.57 6.29
CA LYS A 832 5.98 -45.25 5.02
C LYS A 832 7.24 -45.90 4.43
N LEU A 833 8.38 -45.21 4.46
CA LEU A 833 9.65 -45.76 3.98
C LEU A 833 10.07 -47.00 4.79
N LYS A 834 9.91 -46.97 6.12
CA LYS A 834 10.15 -48.14 6.98
C LYS A 834 9.16 -49.27 6.76
N GLU A 835 7.87 -48.96 6.56
CA GLU A 835 6.83 -49.93 6.20
C GLU A 835 7.09 -50.55 4.81
N GLU A 836 7.76 -49.82 3.91
CA GLU A 836 8.26 -50.28 2.61
C GLU A 836 9.64 -50.96 2.66
N GLY A 837 10.24 -51.15 3.84
CA GLY A 837 11.55 -51.78 4.01
C GLY A 837 12.76 -50.94 3.57
N LYS A 838 12.58 -49.63 3.29
CA LYS A 838 13.63 -48.69 2.91
C LYS A 838 14.13 -47.93 4.14
N GLU A 839 15.41 -48.09 4.47
CA GLU A 839 16.06 -47.35 5.54
C GLU A 839 16.74 -46.09 5.01
N ASN A 840 16.55 -44.95 5.68
CA ASN A 840 17.26 -43.69 5.37
C ASN A 840 18.73 -43.78 5.82
N LEU A 841 19.55 -44.54 5.11
CA LEU A 841 20.98 -44.71 5.40
C LEU A 841 21.81 -44.27 4.18
N ILE A 842 22.76 -43.34 4.37
CA ILE A 842 23.76 -42.97 3.35
C ILE A 842 25.13 -43.53 3.75
N LEU A 843 25.96 -43.83 2.74
CA LEU A 843 27.37 -44.19 2.90
C LEU A 843 28.23 -42.94 3.17
N ASP A 844 28.85 -42.87 4.34
CA ASP A 844 29.79 -41.79 4.72
C ASP A 844 31.17 -42.01 4.08
N GLY A 845 32.04 -40.97 4.07
CA GLY A 845 33.39 -41.03 3.51
C GLY A 845 34.31 -42.11 4.12
N SER A 846 33.93 -42.69 5.26
CA SER A 846 34.56 -43.85 5.90
C SER A 846 34.06 -45.22 5.43
N LYS A 847 33.25 -45.27 4.34
CA LYS A 847 32.63 -46.49 3.78
C LYS A 847 31.69 -47.23 4.75
N THR A 848 30.96 -46.49 5.59
CA THR A 848 29.99 -47.02 6.57
C THR A 848 28.65 -46.31 6.47
N PHE A 849 27.55 -47.02 6.74
CA PHE A 849 26.19 -46.48 6.73
C PHE A 849 25.87 -45.61 7.94
N ILE A 850 25.26 -44.45 7.67
CA ILE A 850 24.80 -43.45 8.64
C ILE A 850 23.36 -43.07 8.33
N TYR A 851 22.55 -42.88 9.37
CA TYR A 851 21.18 -42.40 9.20
C TYR A 851 21.14 -40.98 8.63
N GLU A 852 20.56 -40.84 7.44
CA GLU A 852 20.25 -39.56 6.84
C GLU A 852 18.99 -39.01 7.47
N CYS A 853 19.08 -37.86 8.13
CA CYS A 853 17.88 -37.24 8.63
C CYS A 853 17.18 -36.42 7.53
N PRO A 854 15.89 -36.68 7.25
CA PRO A 854 15.09 -35.87 6.32
C PRO A 854 14.99 -34.38 6.72
N LEU A 855 15.25 -34.05 7.99
CA LEU A 855 15.23 -32.67 8.50
C LEU A 855 16.54 -31.93 8.29
N ASP A 856 17.61 -32.55 7.78
CA ASP A 856 18.92 -31.90 7.65
C ASP A 856 18.93 -30.76 6.62
N GLN A 857 18.17 -30.88 5.54
CA GLN A 857 17.98 -29.75 4.60
C GLN A 857 17.27 -28.58 5.27
N TYR A 858 16.29 -28.86 6.13
CA TYR A 858 15.57 -27.84 6.89
C TYR A 858 16.43 -27.24 8.00
N ASN A 859 17.32 -28.03 8.62
CA ASN A 859 18.34 -27.53 9.55
C ASN A 859 19.25 -26.49 8.88
N ILE A 860 19.68 -26.73 7.63
CA ILE A 860 20.50 -25.79 6.87
C ILE A 860 19.73 -24.50 6.60
N VAL A 861 18.49 -24.61 6.11
CA VAL A 861 17.64 -23.45 5.80
C VAL A 861 17.33 -22.64 7.05
N LEU A 862 16.91 -23.28 8.14
CA LEU A 862 16.63 -22.61 9.41
C LEU A 862 17.90 -22.00 10.00
N GLY A 863 19.04 -22.69 9.97
CA GLY A 863 20.31 -22.14 10.42
C GLY A 863 20.72 -20.87 9.64
N PHE A 864 20.45 -20.82 8.34
CA PHE A 864 20.66 -19.62 7.54
C PHE A 864 19.69 -18.49 7.91
N ILE A 865 18.40 -18.80 8.10
CA ILE A 865 17.40 -17.83 8.57
C ILE A 865 17.78 -17.27 9.94
N GLU A 866 18.19 -18.13 10.88
CA GLU A 866 18.67 -17.76 12.21
C GLU A 866 19.89 -16.83 12.14
N PHE A 867 20.81 -17.09 11.23
CA PHE A 867 21.93 -16.19 10.95
C PHE A 867 21.45 -14.82 10.44
N LEU A 868 20.50 -14.77 9.49
CA LEU A 868 19.94 -13.52 8.98
C LEU A 868 19.20 -12.71 10.06
N LEU A 869 18.59 -13.36 11.06
CA LEU A 869 17.95 -12.67 12.19
C LEU A 869 18.92 -11.80 12.99
N PHE A 870 20.24 -12.05 12.94
CA PHE A 870 21.21 -11.20 13.62
C PHE A 870 21.42 -9.84 12.96
N ILE A 871 21.10 -9.66 11.68
CA ILE A 871 21.24 -8.36 10.99
C ILE A 871 20.45 -7.26 11.72
N PRO A 872 19.13 -7.40 11.95
CA PRO A 872 18.38 -6.42 12.72
C PRO A 872 18.79 -6.37 14.21
N LEU A 873 19.25 -7.48 14.79
CA LEU A 873 19.70 -7.54 16.18
C LEU A 873 20.96 -6.68 16.42
N ILE A 874 21.96 -6.81 15.55
CA ILE A 874 23.22 -6.06 15.60
C ILE A 874 22.96 -4.57 15.35
N SER A 875 22.08 -4.24 14.39
CA SER A 875 21.70 -2.84 14.11
C SER A 875 21.11 -2.15 15.35
N LYS A 876 20.21 -2.84 16.08
CA LYS A 876 19.64 -2.33 17.34
C LYS A 876 20.68 -2.26 18.45
N LEU A 877 21.51 -3.28 18.58
CA LEU A 877 22.57 -3.33 19.59
C LEU A 877 23.54 -2.15 19.45
N LYS A 878 23.99 -1.84 18.23
CA LYS A 878 24.91 -0.71 17.96
C LYS A 878 24.34 0.62 18.47
N LYS A 879 23.02 0.82 18.32
CA LYS A 879 22.34 2.02 18.83
C LYS A 879 22.29 2.02 20.36
N VAL A 880 21.78 0.95 20.96
CA VAL A 880 21.58 0.87 22.43
C VAL A 880 22.89 0.97 23.20
N LEU A 881 24.02 0.50 22.66
CA LEU A 881 25.33 0.63 23.33
C LEU A 881 25.80 2.09 23.49
N THR A 882 25.20 3.04 22.78
CA THR A 882 25.47 4.47 22.93
C THR A 882 24.54 5.16 23.94
N TYR A 883 23.56 4.45 24.48
CA TYR A 883 22.52 5.03 25.34
C TYR A 883 22.91 4.95 26.82
N GLU A 884 22.41 5.88 27.61
CA GLU A 884 22.37 5.81 29.07
C GLU A 884 20.93 5.54 29.53
N CYS A 885 20.71 5.40 30.84
CA CYS A 885 19.42 4.98 31.40
C CYS A 885 18.96 3.60 30.88
N ILE A 886 19.90 2.65 30.77
CA ILE A 886 19.65 1.28 30.32
C ILE A 886 20.17 0.26 31.35
N PHE A 887 19.68 -0.98 31.29
CA PHE A 887 20.21 -2.05 32.14
C PHE A 887 21.64 -2.44 31.74
N LYS A 888 22.53 -2.60 32.73
CA LYS A 888 23.94 -3.02 32.52
C LYS A 888 24.05 -4.39 31.83
N LEU A 889 23.06 -5.26 32.03
CA LEU A 889 22.87 -6.52 31.30
C LEU A 889 23.04 -6.35 29.78
N VAL A 890 22.49 -5.29 29.19
CA VAL A 890 22.49 -5.08 27.74
C VAL A 890 23.90 -4.78 27.20
N ARG A 891 24.74 -4.10 28.00
CA ARG A 891 26.13 -3.85 27.64
C ARG A 891 26.95 -5.14 27.63
N ASN A 892 26.72 -6.03 28.60
CA ASN A 892 27.34 -7.35 28.63
C ASN A 892 26.89 -8.21 27.44
N LEU A 893 25.61 -8.15 27.07
CA LEU A 893 25.09 -8.82 25.88
C LEU A 893 25.79 -8.34 24.60
N GLY A 894 26.15 -7.06 24.51
CA GLY A 894 26.79 -6.51 23.32
C GLY A 894 28.13 -7.15 22.96
N ALA A 895 28.94 -7.50 23.96
CA ALA A 895 30.22 -8.18 23.73
C ALA A 895 30.05 -9.63 23.26
N VAL A 896 28.96 -10.30 23.65
CA VAL A 896 28.77 -11.74 23.41
C VAL A 896 27.92 -12.04 22.18
N ILE A 897 27.08 -11.11 21.73
CA ILE A 897 26.26 -11.30 20.52
C ILE A 897 27.14 -11.55 19.29
N ILE A 898 28.31 -10.93 19.18
CA ILE A 898 29.26 -11.15 18.06
C ILE A 898 29.81 -12.59 18.09
N VAL A 899 30.15 -13.08 19.29
CA VAL A 899 30.58 -14.48 19.50
C VAL A 899 29.43 -15.44 19.22
N TRP A 900 28.21 -15.06 19.60
CA TRP A 900 27.00 -15.86 19.37
C TRP A 900 26.71 -16.02 17.88
N VAL A 901 26.84 -14.96 17.08
CA VAL A 901 26.67 -15.00 15.61
C VAL A 901 27.65 -15.98 14.99
N THR A 902 28.94 -15.87 15.36
CA THR A 902 30.05 -16.57 14.70
C THR A 902 30.15 -18.04 15.09
N ILE A 903 29.92 -18.38 16.37
CA ILE A 903 30.09 -19.75 16.89
C ILE A 903 28.74 -20.47 17.07
N GLY A 904 27.62 -19.75 17.03
CA GLY A 904 26.27 -20.31 17.10
C GLY A 904 25.73 -20.75 15.72
N PRO A 905 24.75 -20.04 15.13
CA PRO A 905 24.08 -20.48 13.92
C PRO A 905 24.97 -20.47 12.67
N PHE A 906 25.95 -19.55 12.58
CA PHE A 906 26.90 -19.55 11.46
C PHE A 906 27.76 -20.81 11.43
N LEU A 907 28.31 -21.21 12.59
CA LEU A 907 29.08 -22.46 12.69
C LEU A 907 28.21 -23.68 12.37
N ASN A 908 26.95 -23.71 12.83
CA ASN A 908 26.02 -24.79 12.50
C ASN A 908 25.73 -24.85 10.98
N PHE A 909 25.49 -23.71 10.35
CA PHE A 909 25.29 -23.59 8.89
C PHE A 909 26.51 -24.07 8.11
N VAL A 910 27.70 -23.55 8.41
CA VAL A 910 28.96 -23.93 7.73
C VAL A 910 29.30 -25.40 7.97
N SER A 911 29.11 -25.90 9.18
CA SER A 911 29.38 -27.32 9.50
C SER A 911 28.45 -28.26 8.73
N ASN A 912 27.18 -27.88 8.55
CA ASN A 912 26.22 -28.66 7.76
C ASN A 912 26.47 -28.58 6.24
N LEU A 913 27.17 -27.55 5.74
CA LEU A 913 27.53 -27.42 4.32
C LEU A 913 28.87 -28.07 3.98
N VAL A 914 29.91 -27.82 4.79
CA VAL A 914 31.29 -28.20 4.48
C VAL A 914 31.59 -29.65 4.88
N LEU A 915 30.98 -30.15 5.97
CA LEU A 915 31.29 -31.47 6.52
C LEU A 915 30.18 -32.51 6.24
N GLN A 916 29.49 -32.40 5.10
CA GLN A 916 28.42 -33.32 4.70
C GLN A 916 28.86 -34.79 4.62
N TYR A 917 30.13 -35.01 4.24
CA TYR A 917 30.72 -36.34 4.03
C TYR A 917 31.72 -36.77 5.13
N ASN A 918 31.72 -36.06 6.28
CA ASN A 918 32.53 -36.43 7.44
C ASN A 918 31.73 -36.18 8.73
N ASN A 919 30.80 -37.08 9.01
CA ASN A 919 29.84 -36.92 10.11
C ASN A 919 30.49 -36.93 11.49
N LYS A 920 31.62 -37.64 11.67
CA LYS A 920 32.37 -37.65 12.93
C LYS A 920 32.87 -36.24 13.29
N SER A 921 33.51 -35.57 12.34
CA SER A 921 34.03 -34.20 12.53
C SER A 921 32.89 -33.20 12.71
N LYS A 922 31.80 -33.36 11.95
CA LYS A 922 30.59 -32.54 12.05
C LYS A 922 29.96 -32.58 13.44
N ILE A 923 29.72 -33.76 13.99
CA ILE A 923 29.12 -33.95 15.33
C ILE A 923 29.99 -33.29 16.40
N LEU A 924 31.31 -33.49 16.34
CA LEU A 924 32.23 -32.93 17.32
C LEU A 924 32.29 -31.40 17.25
N LEU A 925 32.30 -30.84 16.03
CA LEU A 925 32.36 -29.39 15.80
C LEU A 925 31.08 -28.69 16.27
N ILE A 926 29.90 -29.23 15.98
CA ILE A 926 28.62 -28.66 16.42
C ILE A 926 28.48 -28.76 17.95
N ALA A 927 28.78 -29.91 18.55
CA ALA A 927 28.68 -30.09 19.99
C ALA A 927 29.63 -29.17 20.77
N SER A 928 30.89 -29.07 20.33
CA SER A 928 31.88 -28.18 20.96
C SER A 928 31.54 -26.70 20.73
N GLY A 929 31.10 -26.33 19.54
CA GLY A 929 30.63 -24.99 19.20
C GLY A 929 29.47 -24.52 20.09
N ASN A 930 28.46 -25.38 20.30
CA ASN A 930 27.34 -25.07 21.18
C ASN A 930 27.80 -24.81 22.63
N VAL A 931 28.72 -25.61 23.16
CA VAL A 931 29.27 -25.39 24.52
C VAL A 931 30.01 -24.05 24.61
N ILE A 932 30.92 -23.79 23.65
CA ILE A 932 31.76 -22.59 23.63
C ILE A 932 30.93 -21.32 23.42
N CYS A 933 29.84 -21.40 22.66
CA CYS A 933 28.97 -20.28 22.37
C CYS A 933 28.01 -19.95 23.53
N TYR A 934 27.24 -20.94 23.98
CA TYR A 934 26.10 -20.70 24.86
C TYR A 934 26.48 -20.61 26.34
N THR A 935 27.63 -21.15 26.75
CA THR A 935 28.11 -21.02 28.15
C THR A 935 28.50 -19.59 28.48
N PRO A 936 29.39 -18.89 27.72
CA PRO A 936 29.71 -17.49 27.98
C PRO A 936 28.49 -16.57 27.84
N LEU A 937 27.60 -16.87 26.88
CA LEU A 937 26.35 -16.14 26.70
C LEU A 937 25.47 -16.20 27.95
N TYR A 938 25.31 -17.38 28.55
CA TYR A 938 24.56 -17.54 29.78
C TYR A 938 25.22 -16.83 30.97
N CYS A 939 26.52 -17.04 31.16
CA CYS A 939 27.25 -16.45 32.28
C CYS A 939 27.21 -14.91 32.24
N LEU A 940 27.44 -14.29 31.09
CA LEU A 940 27.47 -12.83 30.97
C LEU A 940 26.09 -12.19 31.01
N TYR A 941 25.05 -12.90 30.55
CA TYR A 941 23.66 -12.51 30.75
C TYR A 941 23.31 -12.49 32.25
N MET A 942 23.64 -13.56 33.00
CA MET A 942 23.29 -13.67 34.41
C MET A 942 24.22 -12.89 35.35
N TYR A 943 25.41 -12.50 34.91
CA TYR A 943 26.47 -11.92 35.74
C TYR A 943 26.00 -10.78 36.64
N ASN A 944 25.42 -9.71 36.09
CA ASN A 944 25.03 -8.55 36.89
C ASN A 944 23.93 -8.88 37.90
N ILE A 945 23.03 -9.81 37.57
CA ILE A 945 21.91 -10.20 38.45
C ILE A 945 22.45 -10.99 39.65
N ILE A 946 23.22 -12.04 39.37
CA ILE A 946 23.78 -12.92 40.40
C ILE A 946 24.79 -12.15 41.26
N TYR A 947 25.70 -11.38 40.64
CA TYR A 947 26.70 -10.59 41.33
C TYR A 947 26.08 -9.62 42.34
N THR A 948 25.00 -8.93 41.94
CA THR A 948 24.30 -7.97 42.81
C THR A 948 23.63 -8.66 44.01
N ILE A 949 23.03 -9.83 43.80
CA ILE A 949 22.40 -10.62 44.88
C ILE A 949 23.46 -11.14 45.85
N ILE A 950 24.56 -11.70 45.36
CA ILE A 950 25.66 -12.23 46.20
C ILE A 950 26.31 -11.11 47.02
N LYS A 951 26.52 -9.92 46.44
CA LYS A 951 27.05 -8.76 47.16
C LYS A 951 26.07 -8.11 48.14
N LYS A 952 24.86 -8.67 48.26
CA LYS A 952 23.76 -8.12 49.07
C LYS A 952 23.36 -6.68 48.70
N GLN A 953 23.52 -6.32 47.43
CA GLN A 953 23.22 -4.99 46.89
C GLN A 953 21.98 -5.01 45.99
N TRP A 954 21.07 -5.98 46.17
CA TRP A 954 19.93 -6.21 45.27
C TRP A 954 18.95 -5.04 45.16
N ASP A 955 18.91 -4.15 46.16
CA ASP A 955 18.09 -2.92 46.16
C ASP A 955 18.81 -1.71 45.55
N ASN A 956 20.13 -1.80 45.34
CA ASN A 956 20.95 -0.72 44.80
C ASN A 956 20.99 -0.77 43.26
N THR A 957 20.16 0.06 42.65
CA THR A 957 19.99 0.30 41.20
C THR A 957 21.29 0.54 40.46
N ARG A 958 22.30 1.18 41.08
CA ARG A 958 23.61 1.42 40.44
C ARG A 958 24.36 0.14 40.09
N TYR A 959 24.04 -1.00 40.70
CA TYR A 959 24.70 -2.27 40.41
C TYR A 959 24.20 -2.93 39.13
N TYR A 960 22.99 -2.60 38.67
CA TYR A 960 22.36 -3.24 37.51
C TYR A 960 21.78 -2.27 36.47
N PHE A 961 21.75 -0.97 36.75
CA PHE A 961 21.28 0.09 35.86
C PHE A 961 22.37 1.14 35.61
N ILE A 962 22.41 1.71 34.39
CA ILE A 962 23.36 2.75 34.00
C ILE A 962 22.71 4.10 34.23
N TYR A 963 23.32 4.92 35.10
CA TYR A 963 22.84 6.25 35.41
C TYR A 963 23.21 7.21 34.28
N PRO A 964 22.38 8.24 34.03
CA PRO A 964 22.72 9.26 33.06
C PRO A 964 23.86 10.16 33.57
N SER A 965 24.54 10.82 32.64
CA SER A 965 25.51 11.88 32.90
C SER A 965 24.85 13.12 33.50
N LYS A 966 25.66 14.03 34.07
CA LYS A 966 25.18 15.19 34.86
C LYS A 966 24.28 16.14 34.08
N ASP A 967 24.38 16.16 32.76
CA ASP A 967 23.63 17.07 31.89
C ASP A 967 22.20 16.56 31.56
N PHE A 968 21.78 15.45 32.17
CA PHE A 968 20.49 14.83 31.88
C PHE A 968 19.34 15.44 32.70
N CYS A 969 18.34 15.92 31.97
CA CYS A 969 17.12 16.51 32.52
C CYS A 969 16.08 15.41 32.79
N PHE A 970 15.84 15.04 34.05
CA PHE A 970 14.87 13.98 34.39
C PHE A 970 13.40 14.36 34.09
N GLU A 971 13.05 15.64 34.15
CA GLU A 971 11.70 16.13 33.84
C GLU A 971 11.36 15.96 32.35
N HIS A 972 12.29 16.35 31.47
CA HIS A 972 12.10 16.33 30.02
C HIS A 972 12.72 15.10 29.35
N LYS A 973 13.43 14.26 30.10
CA LYS A 973 14.14 13.05 29.64
C LYS A 973 15.09 13.28 28.45
N ILE A 974 15.78 14.43 28.44
CA ILE A 974 16.70 14.86 27.37
C ILE A 974 17.97 15.49 27.96
N TYR A 975 19.06 15.54 27.19
CA TYR A 975 20.34 16.14 27.62
C TYR A 975 20.47 17.65 27.33
N TYR A 976 19.51 18.22 26.58
CA TYR A 976 19.48 19.65 26.27
C TYR A 976 18.09 20.17 26.62
N CYS A 977 17.95 20.65 27.86
CA CYS A 977 16.78 21.41 28.30
C CYS A 977 17.30 22.69 28.97
N ASN A 978 16.57 23.80 28.88
CA ASN A 978 16.92 25.05 29.58
C ASN A 978 16.54 25.00 31.09
N CYS A 979 16.41 23.80 31.67
CA CYS A 979 16.13 23.68 33.09
C CYS A 979 17.43 23.81 33.87
N ASN A 980 17.57 24.89 34.64
CA ASN A 980 18.61 25.01 35.66
C ASN A 980 18.19 24.16 36.87
N TYR A 981 18.66 22.91 36.92
CA TYR A 981 18.37 22.03 38.04
C TYR A 981 19.62 21.24 38.46
N ASP A 982 20.25 21.65 39.56
CA ASP A 982 21.27 20.85 40.23
C ASP A 982 20.59 19.84 41.15
N SER A 983 20.28 18.64 40.62
CA SER A 983 19.62 17.59 41.40
C SER A 983 20.53 17.05 42.50
N THR A 984 20.00 16.94 43.72
CA THR A 984 20.68 16.25 44.81
C THR A 984 20.76 14.73 44.55
N PRO A 985 21.72 13.99 45.14
CA PRO A 985 21.79 12.54 44.97
C PRO A 985 20.48 11.79 45.31
N ILE A 986 19.69 12.29 46.26
CA ILE A 986 18.41 11.69 46.67
C ILE A 986 17.35 11.87 45.58
N GLU A 987 17.30 13.05 44.95
CA GLU A 987 16.37 13.34 43.85
C GLU A 987 16.71 12.53 42.59
N ILE A 988 18.00 12.30 42.33
CA ILE A 988 18.45 11.43 41.24
C ILE A 988 17.98 9.99 41.48
N GLU A 989 18.12 9.46 42.69
CA GLU A 989 17.64 8.10 43.01
C GLU A 989 16.11 7.99 42.86
N SER A 990 15.34 8.97 43.36
CA SER A 990 13.88 9.00 43.19
C SER A 990 13.45 9.09 41.71
N SER A 991 14.20 9.85 40.90
CA SER A 991 13.94 9.97 39.47
C SER A 991 14.27 8.69 38.71
N ILE A 992 15.32 7.96 39.12
CA ILE A 992 15.66 6.64 38.57
C ILE A 992 14.61 5.60 38.93
N ASP A 993 14.05 5.63 40.15
CA ASP A 993 12.94 4.76 40.55
C ASP A 993 11.71 4.98 39.66
N SER A 994 11.36 6.25 39.40
CA SER A 994 10.29 6.61 38.46
C SER A 994 10.57 6.10 37.04
N TYR A 995 11.83 6.19 36.60
CA TYR A 995 12.24 5.69 35.28
C TYR A 995 12.17 4.16 35.18
N LEU A 996 12.54 3.43 36.24
CA LEU A 996 12.41 1.98 36.33
C LEU A 996 10.95 1.52 36.40
N MET A 997 10.06 2.33 36.99
CA MET A 997 8.61 2.08 36.89
C MET A 997 8.14 2.10 35.43
N ASP A 998 8.63 3.03 34.60
CA ASP A 998 8.28 3.06 33.16
C ASP A 998 8.76 1.79 32.43
N TYR A 999 9.93 1.25 32.78
CA TYR A 999 10.40 -0.06 32.30
C TYR A 999 9.47 -1.21 32.73
N ASN A 1000 8.99 -1.19 33.96
CA ASN A 1000 8.05 -2.19 34.48
C ASN A 1000 6.68 -2.09 33.78
N TYR A 1001 6.16 -0.89 33.51
CA TYR A 1001 4.91 -0.69 32.78
C TYR A 1001 4.99 -1.16 31.32
N CYS A 1002 6.10 -0.84 30.66
CA CYS A 1002 6.35 -1.27 29.28
C CYS A 1002 6.51 -2.80 29.17
N SER A 1003 7.03 -3.46 30.21
CA SER A 1003 7.31 -4.90 30.19
C SER A 1003 6.15 -5.81 30.66
N LYS A 1004 5.11 -5.28 31.33
CA LYS A 1004 3.93 -6.06 31.76
C LYS A 1004 2.96 -6.34 30.61
N PHE A 1005 3.03 -7.50 29.96
CA PHE A 1005 2.15 -7.85 28.84
C PHE A 1005 0.89 -8.64 29.25
N PHE A 1006 1.00 -9.52 30.26
CA PHE A 1006 -0.10 -10.30 30.83
C PHE A 1006 -0.20 -10.12 32.35
N GLU A 1007 -1.40 -10.24 32.89
CA GLU A 1007 -1.66 -10.29 34.33
C GLU A 1007 -2.45 -11.56 34.65
N ILE A 1008 -2.00 -12.32 35.65
CA ILE A 1008 -2.72 -13.49 36.15
C ILE A 1008 -3.54 -13.04 37.35
N SER A 1009 -4.85 -12.87 37.15
CA SER A 1009 -5.80 -12.54 38.22
C SER A 1009 -6.80 -13.69 38.37
N ASN A 1010 -6.94 -14.26 39.56
CA ASN A 1010 -7.88 -15.35 39.86
C ASN A 1010 -7.73 -16.58 38.93
N GLY A 1011 -6.49 -17.02 38.69
CA GLY A 1011 -6.21 -18.21 37.85
C GLY A 1011 -6.47 -18.03 36.35
N LYS A 1012 -6.87 -16.82 35.90
CA LYS A 1012 -7.10 -16.50 34.48
C LYS A 1012 -6.02 -15.54 33.98
N ILE A 1013 -5.44 -15.85 32.83
CA ILE A 1013 -4.51 -14.97 32.12
C ILE A 1013 -5.34 -13.87 31.46
N LYS A 1014 -5.13 -12.61 31.85
CA LYS A 1014 -5.74 -11.44 31.22
C LYS A 1014 -4.69 -10.63 30.50
N PHE A 1015 -5.02 -10.19 29.29
CA PHE A 1015 -4.22 -9.21 28.57
C PHE A 1015 -4.36 -7.85 29.26
N VAL A 1016 -3.25 -7.21 29.60
CA VAL A 1016 -3.31 -5.89 30.26
C VAL A 1016 -3.55 -4.84 29.19
N SER A 1017 -4.78 -4.32 29.11
CA SER A 1017 -5.11 -3.26 28.15
C SER A 1017 -4.25 -2.02 28.39
N ASN A 1018 -3.87 -1.31 27.32
CA ASN A 1018 -3.10 -0.07 27.42
C ASN A 1018 -3.79 0.97 28.34
N ILE A 1019 -5.12 0.92 28.42
CA ILE A 1019 -5.96 1.78 29.26
C ILE A 1019 -5.82 1.41 30.76
N LYS A 1020 -5.79 0.11 31.10
CA LYS A 1020 -5.55 -0.35 32.49
C LYS A 1020 -4.12 -0.08 32.98
N LYS A 1021 -3.13 -0.09 32.09
CA LYS A 1021 -1.74 0.28 32.44
C LYS A 1021 -1.64 1.74 32.87
N MET A 1022 -2.51 2.62 32.36
CA MET A 1022 -2.53 4.04 32.67
C MET A 1022 -3.43 4.41 33.86
N SER A 1023 -4.55 3.70 34.07
CA SER A 1023 -5.43 3.99 35.22
C SER A 1023 -4.72 3.85 36.57
N HIS A 1024 -3.68 3.02 36.66
CA HIS A 1024 -2.86 2.89 37.87
C HIS A 1024 -1.85 4.02 38.09
N LYS A 1025 -1.45 4.77 37.04
CA LYS A 1025 -0.50 5.89 37.14
C LYS A 1025 -1.20 7.25 37.41
N ASN A 1026 -2.50 7.33 37.16
CA ASN A 1026 -3.34 8.49 37.53
C ASN A 1026 -3.96 8.36 38.94
N LEU A 1027 -3.76 7.24 39.63
CA LEU A 1027 -4.28 6.95 40.98
C LEU A 1027 -3.20 6.98 42.08
N ILE A 1028 -1.95 7.26 41.72
CA ILE A 1028 -0.81 7.57 42.61
C ILE A 1028 -0.38 8.98 42.23
#